data_AF-A0A6L7LIE9-F1
#
_entry.id   AF-A0A6L7LIE9-F1
#
_cell.length_a   1.000
_cell.length_b   1.000
_cell.length_c   1.000
_cell.angle_alpha   90.00
_cell.angle_beta   90.00
_cell.angle_gamma   90.00
#
_symmetry.space_group_name_H-M   'P 1'
#
loop_
_entity.id
_entity.type
_entity.pdbx_description
1 polymer ?
#
loop_
_entity_poly.entity_id
_entity_poly.type
_entity_poly.pdbx_seq_one_letter_code
_entity_poly.pdbx_strand_id
1 'polypeptide(L)'
;MAEANAGPEVASRTFAERLLYVLAVAFVISGLLNATPGIPGVDNGLRNLTGLDWISSRKFPREWFFPIIFALMMLIVALKHSMWRDWRGRSPRRRWFGLFMDVALVVTAMMISTTFLIEFEAICLIDQITGERERLIAESLKAEKEFAELYGLPEPTTVDDPQCVGTTGGWLVLIVGVSILVFLCYNIKVWGLPLVLVALGVAAYTFLTVMVWYFHGPDDINKYLMTKLAGEPRMLGDGRPKVHDILVNNGSGLLGRFMDIILNTIFPYLILGSLFGASAGGQSLIKLAFRWTRNLSGGPAHAAIVSSAMFGTITGGPIVNVLSTGVLTIPMMVKRGFSKVFAGAMEAAASSGGSIMPPVMGVAAFVLAALTGVPYSQVIIAAAIPALAYFLCLFLAVVFQARKQEIKAFGRLTPEMELDRQDILNLGMIFGPILVILALLLTTKEEVGCGLAGWLLGAERVISDAGCQVNSLPWVLKIIQNSAGDAGSAGWWAVALLVILLFLDPKMRARPRKLLDALADAGYLISTLYLMFLAVTIIDFCLKFTGLPVFIALDVLGWLKSLGLGAGGSLLFQLLALVATMVLAVLLGMGMPAVPAYVNVALLMGPVLSGLGMAVFTAHMFVFYFAVASAITPPIALAAFAAASITKQDPMQTGFAAVRIGIVMFVIPFVFAFNPELLLIEAAFLDPGATDGSYLPGYDGTVDWGALALVLARLLLALVLLASALSRFDRTSLATWDWGLRLALALFVMSGNPAVHGPAFLAGVAILAWHRFGARGRSAGTA
;
A
#
# COMPACT_ATOMS: atom_id res chain seq x y z
N MET A 1 19.70 28.75 20.32
CA MET A 1 19.84 27.98 21.58
C MET A 1 19.75 26.49 21.25
N ALA A 2 20.76 26.00 20.52
CA ALA A 2 20.81 24.64 19.99
C ALA A 2 22.23 24.13 20.25
N GLU A 3 22.49 23.71 21.48
CA GLU A 3 23.67 22.95 21.91
C GLU A 3 23.47 22.59 23.38
N ALA A 4 22.81 21.45 23.62
CA ALA A 4 22.82 20.67 24.86
C ALA A 4 21.76 19.56 24.73
N ASN A 5 22.11 18.44 24.11
CA ASN A 5 21.48 17.12 24.33
C ASN A 5 22.28 16.03 23.58
N ALA A 6 23.60 16.04 23.75
CA ALA A 6 24.43 14.87 23.52
C ALA A 6 24.60 14.16 24.88
N GLY A 7 24.00 12.96 25.01
CA GLY A 7 24.03 12.10 26.21
C GLY A 7 22.74 12.18 27.04
N PRO A 8 22.12 11.03 27.41
CA PRO A 8 22.81 9.90 27.99
C PRO A 8 22.93 8.71 27.04
N GLU A 9 24.16 8.32 26.73
CA GLU A 9 24.47 6.96 26.29
C GLU A 9 24.23 5.99 27.46
N VAL A 10 23.38 5.00 27.21
CA VAL A 10 23.17 3.79 28.03
C VAL A 10 22.65 4.07 29.45
N ALA A 11 21.45 4.63 29.56
CA ALA A 11 20.57 4.19 30.64
C ALA A 11 20.41 2.66 30.51
N SER A 12 20.60 1.92 31.60
CA SER A 12 20.56 0.46 31.60
C SER A 12 19.22 -0.03 31.02
N ARG A 13 19.20 -0.40 29.73
CA ARG A 13 18.01 -0.98 29.09
C ARG A 13 17.50 -2.08 30.00
N THR A 14 16.24 -1.99 30.40
CA THR A 14 15.58 -3.01 31.21
C THR A 14 15.68 -4.36 30.49
N PHE A 15 15.65 -5.47 31.23
CA PHE A 15 15.71 -6.81 30.62
C PHE A 15 14.70 -6.97 29.47
N ALA A 16 13.48 -6.46 29.65
CA ALA A 16 12.43 -6.45 28.63
C ALA A 16 12.83 -5.68 27.35
N GLU A 17 13.52 -4.54 27.46
CA GLU A 17 13.97 -3.76 26.30
C GLU A 17 15.12 -4.43 25.56
N ARG A 18 16.01 -5.14 26.29
CA ARG A 18 17.06 -5.94 25.66
C ARG A 18 16.48 -7.15 24.93
N LEU A 19 15.54 -7.85 25.57
CA LEU A 19 14.84 -8.97 24.96
C LEU A 19 14.08 -8.52 23.71
N LEU A 20 13.29 -7.45 23.82
CA LEU A 20 12.56 -6.85 22.69
C LEU A 20 13.49 -6.52 21.51
N TYR A 21 14.66 -5.93 21.79
CA TYR A 21 15.65 -5.62 20.78
C TYR A 21 16.20 -6.87 20.08
N VAL A 22 16.58 -7.89 20.85
CA VAL A 22 17.12 -9.14 20.30
C VAL A 22 16.05 -9.87 19.46
N LEU A 23 14.82 -9.93 19.95
CA LEU A 23 13.70 -10.56 19.23
C LEU A 23 13.38 -9.84 17.92
N ALA A 24 13.35 -8.50 17.91
CA ALA A 24 13.08 -7.73 16.71
C ALA A 24 14.18 -7.88 15.65
N VAL A 25 15.46 -7.89 16.06
CA VAL A 25 16.57 -8.13 15.14
C VAL A 25 16.53 -9.57 14.61
N ALA A 26 16.29 -10.56 15.48
CA ALA A 26 16.17 -11.95 15.07
C ALA A 26 15.02 -12.15 14.07
N PHE A 27 13.86 -11.54 14.32
CA PHE A 27 12.72 -11.52 13.42
C PHE A 27 13.07 -10.96 12.03
N VAL A 28 13.75 -9.81 11.99
CA VAL A 28 14.17 -9.19 10.73
C VAL A 28 15.16 -10.05 9.96
N ILE A 29 16.13 -10.66 10.64
CA ILE A 29 17.08 -11.59 10.01
C ILE A 29 16.34 -12.81 9.47
N SER A 30 15.45 -13.44 10.25
CA SER A 30 14.69 -14.60 9.78
C SER A 30 13.79 -14.29 8.59
N GLY A 31 13.14 -13.11 8.59
CA GLY A 31 12.30 -12.69 7.48
C GLY A 31 13.11 -12.35 6.22
N LEU A 32 14.28 -11.72 6.36
CA LEU A 32 15.19 -11.48 5.24
C LEU A 32 15.74 -12.76 4.65
N LEU A 33 16.02 -13.78 5.49
CA LEU A 33 16.41 -15.11 5.01
C LEU A 33 15.27 -15.79 4.24
N ASN A 34 14.04 -15.71 4.74
CA ASN A 34 12.87 -16.23 4.05
C ASN A 34 12.65 -15.55 2.67
N ALA A 35 12.85 -14.24 2.61
CA ALA A 35 12.69 -13.41 1.42
C ALA A 35 13.90 -13.45 0.46
N THR A 36 14.90 -14.32 0.69
CA THR A 36 16.07 -14.41 -0.18
C THR A 36 15.67 -14.80 -1.61
N PRO A 37 16.15 -14.07 -2.64
CA PRO A 37 15.95 -14.45 -4.03
C PRO A 37 16.70 -15.76 -4.34
N GLY A 38 16.29 -16.45 -5.39
CA GLY A 38 16.94 -17.70 -5.81
C GLY A 38 18.36 -17.47 -6.31
N ILE A 39 19.37 -17.67 -5.47
CA ILE A 39 20.78 -17.61 -5.88
C ILE A 39 21.20 -18.99 -6.43
N PRO A 40 21.57 -19.12 -7.71
CA PRO A 40 21.98 -20.39 -8.29
C PRO A 40 23.18 -20.98 -7.55
N GLY A 41 23.09 -22.27 -7.21
CA GLY A 41 24.18 -23.02 -6.57
C GLY A 41 24.25 -22.92 -5.05
N VAL A 42 23.56 -21.97 -4.40
CA VAL A 42 23.53 -21.86 -2.93
C VAL A 42 22.79 -23.04 -2.30
N ASP A 43 21.61 -23.39 -2.83
CA ASP A 43 20.83 -24.53 -2.34
C ASP A 43 21.61 -25.85 -2.51
N ASN A 44 22.26 -26.05 -3.66
CA ASN A 44 23.10 -27.23 -3.92
C ASN A 44 24.35 -27.26 -3.02
N GLY A 45 24.97 -26.10 -2.76
CA GLY A 45 26.11 -25.97 -1.86
C GLY A 45 25.75 -26.30 -0.41
N LEU A 46 24.61 -25.82 0.06
CA LEU A 46 24.07 -26.13 1.39
C LEU A 46 23.75 -27.62 1.54
N ARG A 47 23.13 -28.23 0.52
CA ARG A 47 22.89 -29.68 0.49
C ARG A 47 24.19 -30.48 0.55
N ASN A 48 25.20 -30.09 -0.22
CA ASN A 48 26.50 -30.77 -0.22
C ASN A 48 27.27 -30.59 1.10
N LEU A 49 27.11 -29.47 1.80
CA LEU A 49 27.77 -29.19 3.08
C LEU A 49 27.09 -29.87 4.28
N THR A 50 25.76 -29.97 4.26
CA THR A 50 24.97 -30.45 5.41
C THR A 50 24.48 -31.90 5.26
N GLY A 51 24.42 -32.43 4.03
CA GLY A 51 23.86 -33.75 3.75
C GLY A 51 22.34 -33.85 3.96
N LEU A 52 21.65 -32.72 4.16
CA LEU A 52 20.22 -32.65 4.45
C LEU A 52 19.48 -32.03 3.26
N ASP A 53 18.69 -32.85 2.55
CA ASP A 53 17.97 -32.42 1.33
C ASP A 53 16.86 -31.38 1.59
N TRP A 54 16.40 -31.29 2.84
CA TRP A 54 15.28 -30.44 3.27
C TRP A 54 15.69 -29.02 3.69
N ILE A 55 16.99 -28.73 3.85
CA ILE A 55 17.44 -27.37 4.19
C ILE A 55 17.36 -26.50 2.92
N SER A 56 16.24 -25.79 2.78
CA SER A 56 16.10 -24.72 1.78
C SER A 56 16.67 -23.41 2.34
N SER A 57 17.48 -22.71 1.56
CA SER A 57 18.01 -21.39 1.95
C SER A 57 16.97 -20.26 1.87
N ARG A 58 15.82 -20.53 1.23
CA ARG A 58 14.80 -19.55 0.84
C ARG A 58 13.38 -20.10 0.95
N LYS A 59 12.39 -19.20 1.04
CA LYS A 59 10.94 -19.51 1.06
C LYS A 59 10.63 -20.72 1.94
N PHE A 60 10.84 -20.55 3.25
CA PHE A 60 10.51 -21.59 4.21
C PHE A 60 9.05 -22.04 4.01
N PRO A 61 8.74 -23.33 4.23
CA PRO A 61 7.37 -23.82 4.17
C PRO A 61 6.44 -22.92 4.99
N ARG A 62 5.42 -22.36 4.33
CA ARG A 62 4.55 -21.33 4.93
C ARG A 62 3.82 -21.88 6.15
N GLU A 63 3.52 -23.17 6.10
CA GLU A 63 2.80 -23.94 7.11
C GLU A 63 3.53 -23.91 8.46
N TRP A 64 4.87 -23.91 8.44
CA TRP A 64 5.70 -23.87 9.65
C TRP A 64 6.16 -22.46 9.99
N PHE A 65 6.54 -21.68 8.99
CA PHE A 65 7.16 -20.36 9.20
C PHE A 65 6.15 -19.33 9.70
N PHE A 66 4.95 -19.27 9.11
CA PHE A 66 3.95 -18.25 9.44
C PHE A 66 3.44 -18.30 10.88
N PRO A 67 3.04 -19.46 11.46
CA PRO A 67 2.59 -19.49 12.86
C PRO A 67 3.69 -19.10 13.85
N ILE A 68 4.94 -19.52 13.63
CA ILE A 68 6.07 -19.17 14.50
C ILE A 68 6.33 -17.67 14.47
N ILE A 69 6.39 -17.10 13.27
CA ILE A 69 6.62 -15.67 13.06
C ILE A 69 5.46 -14.84 13.60
N PHE A 70 4.22 -15.30 13.42
CA PHE A 70 3.04 -14.65 13.99
C PHE A 70 3.13 -14.52 15.51
N ALA A 71 3.42 -15.62 16.21
CA ALA A 71 3.61 -15.61 17.65
C ALA A 71 4.75 -14.66 18.08
N LEU A 72 5.87 -14.69 17.37
CA LEU A 72 7.01 -13.79 17.60
C LEU A 72 6.62 -12.31 17.44
N MET A 73 5.86 -11.98 16.40
CA MET A 73 5.38 -10.61 16.14
C MET A 73 4.44 -10.13 17.24
N MET A 74 3.51 -10.97 17.70
CA MET A 74 2.61 -10.62 18.80
C MET A 74 3.36 -10.44 20.12
N LEU A 75 4.42 -11.24 20.37
CA LEU A 75 5.32 -11.03 21.50
C LEU A 75 6.07 -9.69 21.41
N ILE A 76 6.59 -9.34 20.23
CA ILE A 76 7.24 -8.03 20.00
C ILE A 76 6.26 -6.89 20.26
N VAL A 77 5.02 -7.00 19.80
CA VAL A 77 3.96 -5.99 20.01
C VAL A 77 3.59 -5.87 21.49
N ALA A 78 3.45 -6.99 22.21
CA ALA A 78 3.19 -7.02 23.65
C ALA A 78 4.30 -6.32 24.44
N LEU A 79 5.56 -6.57 24.08
CA LEU A 79 6.72 -5.98 24.74
C LEU A 79 6.91 -4.49 24.41
N LYS A 80 6.70 -4.09 23.15
CA LYS A 80 6.86 -2.70 22.67
C LYS A 80 5.75 -1.79 23.16
N HIS A 81 4.50 -2.24 23.06
CA HIS A 81 3.30 -1.47 23.41
C HIS A 81 2.66 -1.94 24.73
N SER A 82 3.45 -2.45 25.68
CA SER A 82 2.97 -3.01 26.95
C SER A 82 2.04 -2.05 27.71
N MET A 83 0.79 -2.48 27.96
CA MET A 83 -0.19 -1.79 28.79
C MET A 83 0.24 -1.67 30.24
N TRP A 84 0.93 -2.69 30.76
CA TRP A 84 1.47 -2.66 32.12
C TRP A 84 2.45 -1.49 32.34
N ARG A 85 3.32 -1.23 31.35
CA ARG A 85 4.33 -0.16 31.44
C ARG A 85 3.72 1.24 31.37
N ASP A 86 2.80 1.45 30.44
CA ASP A 86 2.18 2.76 30.23
C ASP A 86 1.25 3.17 31.38
N TRP A 87 0.65 2.19 32.08
CA TRP A 87 -0.27 2.44 33.19
C TRP A 87 0.37 2.36 34.58
N ARG A 88 1.70 2.45 34.69
CA ARG A 88 2.41 2.44 35.98
C ARG A 88 1.93 3.52 36.97
N GLY A 89 1.50 4.68 36.47
CA GLY A 89 0.98 5.79 37.28
C GLY A 89 -0.54 5.76 37.54
N ARG A 90 -1.26 4.73 37.09
CA ARG A 90 -2.72 4.60 37.29
C ARG A 90 -3.06 3.65 38.44
N SER A 91 -4.35 3.53 38.75
CA SER A 91 -4.83 2.67 39.84
C SER A 91 -4.35 1.22 39.71
N PRO A 92 -4.11 0.51 40.84
CA PRO A 92 -3.60 -0.86 40.82
C PRO A 92 -4.44 -1.83 39.98
N ARG A 93 -5.77 -1.67 39.98
CA ARG A 93 -6.69 -2.48 39.15
C ARG A 93 -6.44 -2.29 37.65
N ARG A 94 -6.26 -1.04 37.20
CA ARG A 94 -5.95 -0.77 35.78
C ARG A 94 -4.59 -1.31 35.41
N ARG A 95 -3.61 -1.20 36.31
CA ARG A 95 -2.28 -1.78 36.11
C ARG A 95 -2.39 -3.29 35.88
N TRP A 96 -3.03 -4.03 36.79
CA TRP A 96 -3.27 -5.49 36.65
C TRP A 96 -4.03 -5.86 35.38
N PHE A 97 -5.04 -5.09 35.00
CA PHE A 97 -5.74 -5.27 33.72
C PHE A 97 -4.79 -5.11 32.53
N GLY A 98 -3.86 -4.16 32.58
CA GLY A 98 -2.83 -4.00 31.55
C GLY A 98 -1.91 -5.23 31.42
N LEU A 99 -1.46 -5.81 32.54
CA LEU A 99 -0.68 -7.05 32.50
C LEU A 99 -1.49 -8.21 31.95
N PHE A 100 -2.75 -8.34 32.36
CA PHE A 100 -3.66 -9.35 31.84
C PHE A 100 -3.78 -9.24 30.32
N MET A 101 -3.99 -8.04 29.78
CA MET A 101 -4.10 -7.83 28.33
C MET A 101 -2.79 -8.14 27.59
N ASP A 102 -1.64 -7.73 28.13
CA ASP A 102 -0.33 -8.02 27.52
C ASP A 102 -0.08 -9.55 27.47
N VAL A 103 -0.39 -10.28 28.56
CA VAL A 103 -0.27 -11.74 28.64
C VAL A 103 -1.29 -12.43 27.73
N ALA A 104 -2.54 -11.96 27.75
CA ALA A 104 -3.61 -12.51 26.93
C ALA A 104 -3.25 -12.44 25.44
N LEU A 105 -2.67 -11.33 24.96
CA LEU A 105 -2.25 -11.17 23.57
C LEU A 105 -1.24 -12.25 23.15
N VAL A 106 -0.23 -12.51 23.99
CA VAL A 106 0.80 -13.51 23.69
C VAL A 106 0.22 -14.92 23.77
N VAL A 107 -0.58 -15.21 24.79
CA VAL A 107 -1.18 -16.54 24.98
C VAL A 107 -2.16 -16.87 23.85
N THR A 108 -3.02 -15.93 23.44
CA THR A 108 -3.93 -16.15 22.31
C THR A 108 -3.18 -16.28 20.98
N ALA A 109 -2.09 -15.54 20.78
CA ALA A 109 -1.26 -15.71 19.60
C ALA A 109 -0.61 -17.10 19.54
N MET A 110 -0.07 -17.59 20.66
CA MET A 110 0.47 -18.95 20.76
C MET A 110 -0.60 -20.01 20.55
N MET A 111 -1.80 -19.82 21.11
CA MET A 111 -2.94 -20.71 20.89
C MET A 111 -3.33 -20.77 19.41
N ILE A 112 -3.54 -19.63 18.75
CA ILE A 112 -3.85 -19.57 17.31
C ILE A 112 -2.77 -20.24 16.47
N SER A 113 -1.50 -19.99 16.78
CA SER A 113 -0.36 -20.60 16.08
C SER A 113 -0.36 -22.12 16.21
N THR A 114 -0.64 -22.62 17.41
CA THR A 114 -0.69 -24.06 17.69
C THR A 114 -1.91 -24.69 17.04
N THR A 115 -3.09 -24.07 17.17
CA THR A 115 -4.32 -24.53 16.51
C THR A 115 -4.17 -24.57 15.00
N PHE A 116 -3.49 -23.59 14.40
CA PHE A 116 -3.19 -23.62 12.97
C PHE A 116 -2.39 -24.86 12.58
N LEU A 117 -1.32 -25.19 13.32
CA LEU A 117 -0.52 -26.40 13.06
C LEU A 117 -1.32 -27.71 13.26
N ILE A 118 -2.32 -27.70 14.14
CA ILE A 118 -3.18 -28.86 14.38
C ILE A 118 -4.19 -29.05 13.25
N GLU A 119 -4.81 -27.97 12.76
CA GLU A 119 -5.92 -28.02 11.81
C GLU A 119 -5.46 -27.96 10.34
N PHE A 120 -4.25 -27.46 10.07
CA PHE A 120 -3.78 -27.31 8.69
C PHE A 120 -3.49 -28.67 8.06
N GLU A 121 -4.19 -28.99 6.98
CA GLU A 121 -4.20 -30.31 6.31
C GLU A 121 -2.80 -30.83 5.96
N ALA A 122 -1.89 -29.94 5.54
CA ALA A 122 -0.52 -30.35 5.20
C ALA A 122 0.34 -30.75 6.42
N ILE A 123 -0.08 -30.41 7.65
CA ILE A 123 0.67 -30.74 8.88
C ILE A 123 -0.11 -31.74 9.73
N CYS A 124 -1.33 -31.42 10.16
CA CYS A 124 -2.11 -32.20 11.13
C CYS A 124 -1.24 -32.63 12.33
N LEU A 125 -0.76 -31.67 13.13
CA LEU A 125 0.26 -31.90 14.16
C LEU A 125 -0.10 -33.03 15.15
N ILE A 126 -1.37 -33.16 15.51
CA ILE A 126 -1.84 -34.25 16.39
C ILE A 126 -1.68 -35.59 15.69
N ASP A 127 -2.08 -35.70 14.43
CA ASP A 127 -2.05 -36.93 13.64
C ASP A 127 -0.61 -37.39 13.35
N GLN A 128 0.32 -36.45 13.23
CA GLN A 128 1.76 -36.76 13.16
C GLN A 128 2.29 -37.35 14.47
N ILE A 129 1.83 -36.84 15.62
CA ILE A 129 2.26 -37.33 16.94
C ILE A 129 1.62 -38.68 17.25
N THR A 130 0.37 -38.92 16.83
CA THR A 130 -0.35 -40.18 17.07
C THR A 130 -0.02 -41.27 16.05
N GLY A 131 0.62 -40.93 14.93
CA GLY A 131 0.93 -41.85 13.83
C GLY A 131 -0.27 -42.19 12.93
N GLU A 132 -1.43 -41.55 13.14
CA GLU A 132 -2.63 -41.80 12.34
C GLU A 132 -2.47 -41.32 10.89
N ARG A 133 -1.68 -40.26 10.67
CA ARG A 133 -1.46 -39.74 9.31
C ARG A 133 -0.78 -40.76 8.40
N GLU A 134 0.24 -41.47 8.90
CA GLU A 134 0.91 -42.53 8.12
C GLU A 134 -0.04 -43.68 7.79
N ARG A 135 -0.92 -44.06 8.74
CA ARG A 135 -1.95 -45.08 8.52
C ARG A 135 -2.92 -44.65 7.41
N LEU A 136 -3.42 -43.41 7.46
CA LEU A 136 -4.37 -42.88 6.49
C LEU A 136 -3.75 -42.75 5.10
N ILE A 137 -2.51 -42.27 5.00
CA ILE A 137 -1.79 -42.19 3.72
C ILE A 137 -1.59 -43.60 3.14
N ALA A 138 -1.22 -44.58 3.96
CA ALA A 138 -1.08 -45.96 3.52
C ALA A 138 -2.41 -46.58 3.05
N GLU A 139 -3.52 -46.28 3.72
CA GLU A 139 -4.86 -46.73 3.35
C GLU A 139 -5.33 -46.10 2.05
N SER A 140 -5.21 -44.78 1.89
CA SER A 140 -5.58 -44.08 0.66
C SER A 140 -4.71 -44.51 -0.52
N LEU A 141 -3.40 -44.72 -0.31
CA LEU A 141 -2.49 -45.22 -1.36
C LEU A 141 -2.85 -46.63 -1.79
N LYS A 142 -3.27 -47.47 -0.84
CA LYS A 142 -3.75 -48.81 -1.16
C LYS A 142 -5.05 -48.75 -1.97
N ALA A 143 -6.00 -47.92 -1.57
CA ALA A 143 -7.26 -47.74 -2.28
C ALA A 143 -7.06 -47.21 -3.71
N GLU A 144 -6.15 -46.26 -3.91
CA GLU A 144 -5.82 -45.75 -5.25
C GLU A 144 -5.10 -46.78 -6.11
N LYS A 145 -4.22 -47.61 -5.53
CA LYS A 145 -3.59 -48.73 -6.25
C LYS A 145 -4.60 -49.78 -6.67
N GLU A 146 -5.52 -50.15 -5.78
CA GLU A 146 -6.61 -51.07 -6.10
C GLU A 146 -7.54 -50.48 -7.19
N PHE A 147 -7.82 -49.17 -7.13
CA PHE A 147 -8.56 -48.46 -8.17
C PHE A 147 -7.80 -48.47 -9.51
N ALA A 148 -6.49 -48.18 -9.49
CA ALA A 148 -5.67 -48.18 -10.70
C ALA A 148 -5.61 -49.57 -11.34
N GLU A 149 -5.50 -50.64 -10.55
CA GLU A 149 -5.53 -52.02 -11.03
C GLU A 149 -6.88 -52.39 -11.67
N LEU A 150 -8.01 -51.97 -11.07
CA LEU A 150 -9.35 -52.21 -11.60
C LEU A 150 -9.63 -51.51 -12.94
N TYR A 151 -9.03 -50.34 -13.17
CA TYR A 151 -9.22 -49.55 -14.39
C TYR A 151 -8.05 -49.63 -15.38
N GLY A 152 -7.03 -50.46 -15.11
CA GLY A 152 -5.85 -50.62 -15.98
C GLY A 152 -4.97 -49.38 -16.08
N LEU A 153 -4.97 -48.54 -15.05
CA LEU A 153 -4.15 -47.32 -14.94
C LEU A 153 -2.77 -47.65 -14.34
N PRO A 154 -1.73 -46.86 -14.63
CA PRO A 154 -0.42 -47.03 -13.99
C PRO A 154 -0.50 -46.82 -12.47
N GLU A 155 0.30 -47.56 -11.71
CA GLU A 155 0.30 -47.46 -10.24
C GLU A 155 0.66 -46.03 -9.77
N PRO A 156 -0.18 -45.41 -8.92
CA PRO A 156 0.14 -44.11 -8.34
C PRO A 156 1.25 -44.23 -7.30
N THR A 157 2.22 -43.32 -7.36
CA THR A 157 3.37 -43.26 -6.46
C THR A 157 3.13 -42.35 -5.24
N THR A 158 2.07 -41.56 -5.24
CA THR A 158 1.74 -40.54 -4.23
C THR A 158 0.23 -40.34 -4.18
N VAL A 159 -0.31 -39.97 -3.01
CA VAL A 159 -1.72 -39.62 -2.80
C VAL A 159 -1.81 -38.21 -2.24
N ASP A 160 -2.94 -37.55 -2.47
CA ASP A 160 -3.28 -36.30 -1.79
C ASP A 160 -3.31 -36.47 -0.26
N ASP A 161 -2.93 -35.41 0.46
CA ASP A 161 -2.90 -35.43 1.92
C ASP A 161 -4.32 -35.64 2.50
N PRO A 162 -4.51 -36.62 3.40
CA PRO A 162 -5.82 -36.87 4.01
C PRO A 162 -6.21 -35.73 4.96
N GLN A 163 -7.52 -35.52 5.12
CA GLN A 163 -8.05 -34.57 6.11
C GLN A 163 -7.60 -34.94 7.53
N CYS A 164 -7.32 -33.93 8.35
CA CYS A 164 -6.92 -34.15 9.74
C CYS A 164 -8.05 -34.82 10.54
N VAL A 165 -7.73 -35.88 11.26
CA VAL A 165 -8.66 -36.62 12.13
C VAL A 165 -8.61 -36.06 13.55
N GLY A 166 -7.41 -35.88 14.10
CA GLY A 166 -7.13 -35.26 15.39
C GLY A 166 -7.21 -33.75 15.33
N THR A 167 -8.44 -33.22 15.36
CA THR A 167 -8.71 -31.78 15.33
C THR A 167 -9.06 -31.22 16.71
N THR A 168 -8.99 -29.91 16.89
CA THR A 168 -9.35 -29.22 18.14
C THR A 168 -10.86 -29.25 18.46
N GLY A 169 -11.68 -29.74 17.53
CA GLY A 169 -13.09 -30.00 17.79
C GLY A 169 -13.91 -28.71 18.00
N GLY A 170 -14.84 -28.75 18.95
CA GLY A 170 -15.66 -27.59 19.33
C GLY A 170 -14.88 -26.45 19.99
N TRP A 171 -13.66 -26.71 20.49
CA TRP A 171 -12.82 -25.67 21.10
C TRP A 171 -12.32 -24.63 20.10
N LEU A 172 -12.27 -24.97 18.81
CA LEU A 172 -11.86 -24.09 17.72
C LEU A 172 -12.60 -22.73 17.78
N VAL A 173 -13.92 -22.78 17.93
CA VAL A 173 -14.78 -21.57 17.96
C VAL A 173 -14.46 -20.69 19.16
N LEU A 174 -14.22 -21.30 20.33
CA LEU A 174 -13.85 -20.55 21.54
C LEU A 174 -12.46 -19.93 21.40
N ILE A 175 -11.47 -20.69 20.91
CA ILE A 175 -10.09 -20.22 20.75
C ILE A 175 -10.05 -19.05 19.78
N VAL A 176 -10.66 -19.18 18.61
CA VAL A 176 -10.69 -18.12 17.59
C VAL A 176 -11.48 -16.90 18.09
N GLY A 177 -12.67 -17.11 18.69
CA GLY A 177 -13.50 -16.03 19.21
C GLY A 177 -12.82 -15.20 20.30
N VAL A 178 -12.21 -15.87 21.30
CA VAL A 178 -11.46 -15.19 22.37
C VAL A 178 -10.24 -14.46 21.81
N SER A 179 -9.52 -15.08 20.88
CA SER A 179 -8.34 -14.48 20.24
C SER A 179 -8.68 -13.21 19.48
N ILE A 180 -9.77 -13.23 18.70
CA ILE A 180 -10.30 -12.07 17.98
C ILE A 180 -10.60 -10.92 18.94
N LEU A 181 -11.30 -11.18 20.05
CA LEU A 181 -11.63 -10.14 21.04
C LEU A 181 -10.37 -9.53 21.65
N VAL A 182 -9.37 -10.34 22.00
CA VAL A 182 -8.10 -9.87 22.55
C VAL A 182 -7.34 -9.02 21.52
N PHE A 183 -7.25 -9.47 20.26
CA PHE A 183 -6.59 -8.72 19.19
C PHE A 183 -7.27 -7.38 18.90
N LEU A 184 -8.61 -7.34 18.86
CA LEU A 184 -9.36 -6.11 18.67
C LEU A 184 -9.18 -5.16 19.86
N CYS A 185 -9.24 -5.65 21.09
CA CYS A 185 -9.02 -4.83 22.29
C CYS A 185 -7.60 -4.22 22.31
N TYR A 186 -6.59 -5.00 21.92
CA TYR A 186 -5.21 -4.50 21.86
C TYR A 186 -5.01 -3.48 20.73
N ASN A 187 -5.69 -3.66 19.58
CA ASN A 187 -5.70 -2.70 18.48
C ASN A 187 -6.20 -1.30 18.91
N ILE A 188 -7.14 -1.21 19.86
CA ILE A 188 -7.63 0.09 20.38
C ILE A 188 -6.47 0.93 20.91
N LYS A 189 -5.51 0.29 21.59
CA LYS A 189 -4.34 0.98 22.14
C LYS A 189 -3.34 1.38 21.06
N VAL A 190 -3.08 0.50 20.10
CA VAL A 190 -2.00 0.67 19.14
C VAL A 190 -2.41 1.60 17.99
N TRP A 191 -3.59 1.37 17.42
CA TRP A 191 -4.08 2.04 16.21
C TRP A 191 -5.29 2.95 16.46
N GLY A 192 -5.88 2.88 17.65
CA GLY A 192 -6.99 3.72 18.04
C GLY A 192 -8.36 3.05 17.88
N LEU A 193 -9.37 3.79 18.34
CA LEU A 193 -10.75 3.33 18.41
C LEU A 193 -11.48 3.22 17.06
N PRO A 194 -11.26 4.09 16.04
CA PRO A 194 -12.04 4.05 14.78
C PRO A 194 -11.96 2.71 14.04
N LEU A 195 -10.75 2.15 13.85
CA LEU A 195 -10.55 0.85 13.18
C LEU A 195 -11.31 -0.27 13.90
N VAL A 196 -11.22 -0.28 15.24
CA VAL A 196 -11.82 -1.34 16.05
C VAL A 196 -13.34 -1.21 16.10
N LEU A 197 -13.90 0.01 16.10
CA LEU A 197 -15.35 0.21 16.01
C LEU A 197 -15.91 -0.35 14.70
N VAL A 198 -15.23 -0.14 13.57
CA VAL A 198 -15.65 -0.71 12.29
C VAL A 198 -15.60 -2.23 12.35
N ALA A 199 -14.50 -2.80 12.84
CA ALA A 199 -14.37 -4.26 13.00
C ALA A 199 -15.43 -4.85 13.93
N LEU A 200 -15.68 -4.23 15.09
CA LEU A 200 -16.72 -4.67 16.03
C LEU A 200 -18.12 -4.51 15.44
N GLY A 201 -18.38 -3.45 14.67
CA GLY A 201 -19.67 -3.24 14.00
C GLY A 201 -19.95 -4.32 12.96
N VAL A 202 -18.97 -4.62 12.11
CA VAL A 202 -19.08 -5.68 11.09
C VAL A 202 -19.17 -7.07 11.73
N ALA A 203 -18.39 -7.33 12.78
CA ALA A 203 -18.47 -8.57 13.53
C ALA A 203 -19.83 -8.73 14.23
N ALA A 204 -20.32 -7.69 14.90
CA ALA A 204 -21.63 -7.69 15.56
C ALA A 204 -22.77 -7.88 14.55
N TYR A 205 -22.68 -7.25 13.37
CA TYR A 205 -23.60 -7.49 12.26
C TYR A 205 -23.58 -8.96 11.84
N THR A 206 -22.41 -9.56 11.69
CA THR A 206 -22.27 -10.99 11.36
C THR A 206 -22.88 -11.89 12.43
N PHE A 207 -22.64 -11.61 13.72
CA PHE A 207 -23.28 -12.36 14.80
C PHE A 207 -24.80 -12.20 14.78
N LEU A 208 -25.30 -10.99 14.50
CA LEU A 208 -26.73 -10.74 14.39
C LEU A 208 -27.36 -11.54 13.25
N THR A 209 -26.75 -11.55 12.05
CA THR A 209 -27.29 -12.29 10.90
C THR A 209 -27.23 -13.80 11.12
N VAL A 210 -26.20 -14.30 11.80
CA VAL A 210 -26.11 -15.70 12.26
C VAL A 210 -27.24 -16.05 13.23
N MET A 211 -27.53 -15.17 14.20
CA MET A 211 -28.64 -15.37 15.14
C MET A 211 -30.01 -15.30 14.44
N VAL A 212 -30.20 -14.36 13.51
CA VAL A 212 -31.42 -14.26 12.71
C VAL A 212 -31.65 -15.54 11.93
N TRP A 213 -30.62 -16.08 11.26
CA TRP A 213 -30.69 -17.36 10.57
C TRP A 213 -31.08 -18.52 11.48
N TYR A 214 -30.47 -18.60 12.68
CA TYR A 214 -30.74 -19.66 13.64
C TYR A 214 -32.21 -19.68 14.08
N PHE A 215 -32.79 -18.52 14.39
CA PHE A 215 -34.17 -18.42 14.89
C PHE A 215 -35.25 -18.42 13.79
N HIS A 216 -35.02 -17.74 12.66
CA HIS A 216 -36.06 -17.50 11.64
C HIS A 216 -35.92 -18.39 10.41
N GLY A 217 -34.74 -18.96 10.12
CA GLY A 217 -34.52 -19.83 8.97
C GLY A 217 -34.16 -19.13 7.68
N PRO A 218 -34.16 -19.83 6.53
CA PRO A 218 -33.77 -19.26 5.25
C PRO A 218 -34.88 -18.58 4.44
N ASP A 219 -36.14 -18.80 4.79
CA ASP A 219 -37.28 -18.38 3.99
C ASP A 219 -37.80 -17.00 4.43
N ASP A 220 -38.17 -16.16 3.46
CA ASP A 220 -38.75 -14.81 3.63
C ASP A 220 -37.95 -13.77 4.46
N ILE A 221 -36.66 -14.02 4.72
CA ILE A 221 -35.79 -13.03 5.37
C ILE A 221 -35.16 -12.09 4.33
N ASN A 222 -35.07 -10.82 4.67
CA ASN A 222 -34.28 -9.87 3.90
C ASN A 222 -32.84 -10.39 3.71
N LYS A 223 -32.36 -10.45 2.46
CA LYS A 223 -31.00 -10.92 2.10
C LYS A 223 -29.88 -10.25 2.91
N TYR A 224 -30.09 -9.01 3.38
CA TYR A 224 -29.13 -8.29 4.22
C TYR A 224 -29.09 -8.75 5.68
N LEU A 225 -30.01 -9.58 6.13
CA LEU A 225 -30.07 -10.11 7.51
C LEU A 225 -29.81 -11.61 7.57
N MET A 226 -29.41 -12.20 6.45
CA MET A 226 -29.34 -13.65 6.26
C MET A 226 -27.88 -14.10 6.09
N THR A 227 -27.45 -15.07 6.88
CA THR A 227 -26.14 -15.73 6.71
C THR A 227 -26.33 -17.24 6.79
N LYS A 228 -26.10 -17.93 5.67
CA LYS A 228 -26.26 -19.39 5.59
C LYS A 228 -25.03 -20.07 6.19
N LEU A 229 -25.17 -20.62 7.39
CA LEU A 229 -24.14 -21.46 8.02
C LEU A 229 -24.21 -22.91 7.53
N ALA A 230 -25.41 -23.47 7.37
CA ALA A 230 -25.64 -24.85 6.94
C ALA A 230 -27.07 -25.11 6.43
N GLY A 231 -27.38 -26.37 6.10
CA GLY A 231 -28.72 -26.84 5.77
C GLY A 231 -29.58 -27.10 7.01
N GLU A 232 -30.72 -27.76 6.83
CA GLU A 232 -31.55 -28.25 7.94
C GLU A 232 -31.10 -29.68 8.33
N PRO A 233 -30.94 -30.01 9.63
CA PRO A 233 -31.29 -29.25 10.84
C PRO A 233 -30.26 -28.16 11.22
N ARG A 234 -30.74 -27.03 11.74
CA ARG A 234 -29.92 -25.84 12.03
C ARG A 234 -29.14 -26.03 13.34
N MET A 235 -27.85 -26.37 13.28
CA MET A 235 -26.99 -26.44 14.47
C MET A 235 -25.92 -25.36 14.46
N LEU A 236 -25.65 -24.75 15.63
CA LEU A 236 -24.54 -23.79 15.78
C LEU A 236 -23.17 -24.45 15.56
N GLY A 237 -23.09 -25.77 15.74
CA GLY A 237 -21.90 -26.57 15.43
C GLY A 237 -21.53 -26.58 13.94
N ASP A 238 -22.50 -26.35 13.06
CA ASP A 238 -22.26 -26.36 11.60
C ASP A 238 -21.53 -25.09 11.13
N GLY A 239 -21.37 -24.09 11.99
CA GLY A 239 -20.49 -22.94 11.73
C GLY A 239 -19.01 -23.27 11.86
N ARG A 240 -18.65 -24.45 12.40
CA ARG A 240 -17.26 -24.85 12.62
C ARG A 240 -16.40 -24.84 11.35
N PRO A 241 -16.82 -25.39 10.19
CA PRO A 241 -16.02 -25.34 8.96
C PRO A 241 -15.70 -23.91 8.53
N LYS A 242 -16.63 -22.98 8.74
CA LYS A 242 -16.40 -21.57 8.43
C LYS A 242 -15.40 -20.93 9.38
N VAL A 243 -15.42 -21.28 10.66
CA VAL A 243 -14.40 -20.84 11.62
C VAL A 243 -13.04 -21.51 11.36
N HIS A 244 -13.04 -22.76 10.90
CA HIS A 244 -11.83 -23.45 10.43
C HIS A 244 -11.22 -22.69 9.25
N ASP A 245 -12.03 -22.28 8.27
CA ASP A 245 -11.58 -21.45 7.14
C ASP A 245 -10.98 -20.10 7.61
N ILE A 246 -11.47 -19.49 8.71
CA ILE A 246 -10.84 -18.27 9.27
C ILE A 246 -9.38 -18.52 9.63
N LEU A 247 -9.06 -19.73 10.07
CA LEU A 247 -7.72 -20.05 10.57
C LEU A 247 -6.80 -20.53 9.46
N VAL A 248 -7.22 -21.54 8.68
CA VAL A 248 -6.34 -22.29 7.78
C VAL A 248 -6.37 -21.83 6.33
N ASN A 249 -7.36 -21.03 5.92
CA ASN A 249 -7.50 -20.68 4.51
C ASN A 249 -6.33 -19.80 4.02
N ASN A 250 -5.58 -20.29 3.03
CA ASN A 250 -4.44 -19.57 2.46
C ASN A 250 -4.82 -18.21 1.83
N GLY A 251 -6.04 -18.07 1.32
CA GLY A 251 -6.53 -16.87 0.63
C GLY A 251 -7.18 -15.81 1.53
N SER A 252 -7.86 -16.21 2.61
CA SER A 252 -8.62 -15.29 3.50
C SER A 252 -8.49 -15.56 5.00
N GLY A 253 -7.66 -16.51 5.41
CA GLY A 253 -7.44 -16.82 6.82
C GLY A 253 -6.57 -15.77 7.52
N LEU A 254 -6.57 -15.80 8.86
CA LEU A 254 -5.79 -14.94 9.75
C LEU A 254 -4.30 -14.95 9.39
N LEU A 255 -3.75 -16.15 9.14
CA LEU A 255 -2.35 -16.37 8.75
C LEU A 255 -2.17 -16.54 7.23
N GLY A 256 -3.20 -16.29 6.42
CA GLY A 256 -3.15 -16.48 4.98
C GLY A 256 -2.59 -15.26 4.23
N ARG A 257 -3.37 -14.77 3.28
CA ARG A 257 -3.01 -13.71 2.32
C ARG A 257 -2.30 -12.49 2.89
N PHE A 258 -2.77 -11.89 3.99
CA PHE A 258 -2.13 -10.69 4.53
C PHE A 258 -0.76 -10.98 5.17
N MET A 259 -0.58 -12.18 5.73
CA MET A 259 0.72 -12.64 6.21
C MET A 259 1.68 -12.85 5.05
N ASP A 260 1.21 -13.51 3.97
CA ASP A 260 2.00 -13.72 2.75
C ASP A 260 2.45 -12.38 2.14
N ILE A 261 1.52 -11.42 2.01
CA ILE A 261 1.83 -10.08 1.51
C ILE A 261 2.89 -9.38 2.39
N ILE A 262 2.77 -9.44 3.71
CA ILE A 262 3.76 -8.80 4.58
C ILE A 262 5.11 -9.50 4.46
N LEU A 263 5.19 -10.81 4.65
CA LEU A 263 6.46 -11.53 4.80
C LEU A 263 7.20 -11.74 3.47
N ASN A 264 6.47 -11.93 2.37
CA ASN A 264 7.08 -12.26 1.08
C ASN A 264 7.16 -11.06 0.13
N THR A 265 6.25 -10.09 0.23
CA THR A 265 6.20 -8.97 -0.72
C THR A 265 6.69 -7.66 -0.12
N ILE A 266 6.14 -7.24 1.02
CA ILE A 266 6.37 -5.90 1.58
C ILE A 266 7.54 -5.87 2.58
N PHE A 267 7.92 -7.02 3.16
CA PHE A 267 8.93 -7.13 4.21
C PHE A 267 10.21 -6.35 3.91
N PRO A 268 10.86 -6.52 2.74
CA PRO A 268 12.11 -5.83 2.45
C PRO A 268 11.91 -4.32 2.31
N TYR A 269 10.77 -3.86 1.79
CA TYR A 269 10.46 -2.43 1.64
C TYR A 269 10.22 -1.73 2.98
N LEU A 270 9.60 -2.43 3.95
CA LEU A 270 9.43 -1.90 5.32
C LEU A 270 10.78 -1.74 6.02
N ILE A 271 11.70 -2.68 5.81
CA ILE A 271 13.08 -2.59 6.31
C ILE A 271 13.81 -1.44 5.63
N LEU A 272 13.71 -1.36 4.30
CA LEU A 272 14.32 -0.30 3.49
C LEU A 272 13.90 1.09 3.99
N GLY A 273 12.60 1.31 4.23
CA GLY A 273 12.08 2.56 4.77
C GLY A 273 12.65 2.93 6.15
N SER A 274 12.80 1.95 7.05
CA SER A 274 13.40 2.17 8.38
C SER A 274 14.91 2.47 8.30
N LEU A 275 15.65 1.74 7.47
CA LEU A 275 17.07 1.98 7.20
C LEU A 275 17.31 3.39 6.64
N PHE A 276 16.44 3.85 5.73
CA PHE A 276 16.52 5.21 5.19
C PHE A 276 16.21 6.28 6.23
N GLY A 277 15.23 6.06 7.09
CA GLY A 277 14.92 6.97 8.21
C GLY A 277 16.09 7.18 9.17
N ALA A 278 16.96 6.17 9.33
CA ALA A 278 18.18 6.27 10.13
C ALA A 278 19.39 6.88 9.37
N SER A 279 19.32 6.97 8.04
CA SER A 279 20.43 7.43 7.19
C SER A 279 20.52 8.96 7.11
N ALA A 280 21.73 9.48 6.89
CA ALA A 280 21.93 10.90 6.58
C ALA A 280 21.43 11.29 5.17
N GLY A 281 21.05 10.33 4.33
CA GLY A 281 20.65 10.54 2.94
C GLY A 281 19.48 11.52 2.77
N GLY A 282 18.50 11.49 3.67
CA GLY A 282 17.33 12.37 3.58
C GLY A 282 17.68 13.87 3.62
N GLN A 283 18.70 14.25 4.39
CA GLN A 283 19.17 15.64 4.43
C GLN A 283 19.86 16.04 3.13
N SER A 284 20.71 15.17 2.59
CA SER A 284 21.41 15.39 1.31
C SER A 284 20.42 15.45 0.13
N LEU A 285 19.34 14.67 0.18
CA LEU A 285 18.24 14.69 -0.79
C LEU A 285 17.51 16.04 -0.81
N ILE A 286 17.21 16.59 0.38
CA ILE A 286 16.59 17.90 0.50
C ILE A 286 17.52 18.96 -0.12
N LYS A 287 18.82 18.98 0.23
CA LYS A 287 19.78 19.92 -0.38
C LYS A 287 19.82 19.84 -1.91
N LEU A 288 19.79 18.63 -2.46
CA LEU A 288 19.73 18.42 -3.91
C LEU A 288 18.45 19.02 -4.52
N ALA A 289 17.29 18.76 -3.91
CA ALA A 289 16.01 19.32 -4.34
C ALA A 289 16.01 20.86 -4.32
N PHE A 290 16.64 21.47 -3.32
CA PHE A 290 16.85 22.92 -3.26
C PHE A 290 17.74 23.43 -4.39
N ARG A 291 18.86 22.75 -4.66
CA ARG A 291 19.77 23.13 -5.74
C ARG A 291 19.09 23.11 -7.11
N TRP A 292 18.21 22.14 -7.36
CA TRP A 292 17.43 22.06 -8.60
C TRP A 292 16.35 23.14 -8.72
N THR A 293 15.73 23.53 -7.61
CA THR A 293 14.59 24.46 -7.61
C THR A 293 14.95 25.93 -7.29
N ARG A 294 16.23 26.24 -7.04
CA ARG A 294 16.73 27.57 -6.61
C ARG A 294 16.34 28.75 -7.52
N ASN A 295 16.21 28.50 -8.83
CA ASN A 295 15.92 29.53 -9.83
C ASN A 295 14.41 29.77 -10.02
N LEU A 296 13.57 28.97 -9.36
CA LEU A 296 12.11 29.09 -9.46
C LEU A 296 11.57 30.07 -8.40
N SER A 297 10.57 30.87 -8.78
CA SER A 297 9.80 31.69 -7.84
C SER A 297 9.08 30.77 -6.84
N GLY A 298 9.36 30.91 -5.54
CA GLY A 298 8.88 29.97 -4.51
C GLY A 298 9.79 28.76 -4.27
N GLY A 299 11.07 28.83 -4.67
CA GLY A 299 12.09 27.77 -4.55
C GLY A 299 11.93 26.77 -3.38
N PRO A 300 11.86 27.20 -2.10
CA PRO A 300 11.74 26.27 -0.98
C PRO A 300 10.50 25.39 -0.98
N ALA A 301 9.37 25.89 -1.49
CA ALA A 301 8.15 25.09 -1.59
C ALA A 301 8.24 24.08 -2.74
N HIS A 302 8.89 24.43 -3.86
CA HIS A 302 9.21 23.46 -4.90
C HIS A 302 10.20 22.40 -4.42
N ALA A 303 11.23 22.81 -3.67
CA ALA A 303 12.17 21.89 -3.06
C ALA A 303 11.47 20.91 -2.12
N ALA A 304 10.54 21.41 -1.30
CA ALA A 304 9.70 20.58 -0.43
C ALA A 304 8.92 19.54 -1.24
N ILE A 305 8.27 19.95 -2.34
CA ILE A 305 7.53 19.03 -3.20
C ILE A 305 8.45 17.93 -3.76
N VAL A 306 9.61 18.30 -4.32
CA VAL A 306 10.55 17.31 -4.89
C VAL A 306 11.13 16.40 -3.82
N SER A 307 11.59 16.95 -2.70
CA SER A 307 12.17 16.15 -1.62
C SER A 307 11.15 15.21 -1.01
N SER A 308 9.91 15.67 -0.78
CA SER A 308 8.85 14.86 -0.20
C SER A 308 8.29 13.86 -1.20
N ALA A 309 8.32 14.14 -2.51
CA ALA A 309 8.05 13.14 -3.54
C ALA A 309 9.09 12.02 -3.49
N MET A 310 10.38 12.36 -3.57
CA MET A 310 11.48 11.40 -3.62
C MET A 310 11.67 10.62 -2.32
N PHE A 311 11.44 11.24 -1.16
CA PHE A 311 11.51 10.56 0.14
C PHE A 311 10.21 9.79 0.42
N GLY A 312 9.08 10.29 -0.09
CA GLY A 312 7.77 9.69 0.07
C GLY A 312 7.59 8.40 -0.72
N THR A 313 8.18 8.31 -1.92
CA THR A 313 8.20 7.06 -2.71
C THR A 313 8.83 5.94 -1.89
N ILE A 314 9.89 6.25 -1.13
CA ILE A 314 10.67 5.29 -0.35
C ILE A 314 9.95 4.90 0.94
N THR A 315 9.51 5.90 1.71
CA THR A 315 8.93 5.66 3.04
C THR A 315 7.49 5.16 2.97
N GLY A 316 6.79 5.43 1.87
CA GLY A 316 5.43 4.97 1.61
C GLY A 316 4.35 5.46 2.60
N GLY A 317 4.73 6.35 3.53
CA GLY A 317 3.92 6.76 4.67
C GLY A 317 3.85 8.29 4.79
N PRO A 318 2.67 8.92 4.58
CA PRO A 318 2.55 10.38 4.60
C PRO A 318 2.99 11.04 5.91
N ILE A 319 2.67 10.41 7.06
CA ILE A 319 3.02 10.93 8.39
C ILE A 319 4.53 10.89 8.61
N VAL A 320 5.18 9.77 8.28
CA VAL A 320 6.63 9.58 8.44
C VAL A 320 7.38 10.58 7.56
N ASN A 321 6.89 10.82 6.35
CA ASN A 321 7.44 11.79 5.43
C ASN A 321 7.35 13.22 6.01
N VAL A 322 6.17 13.68 6.44
CA VAL A 322 6.00 15.00 7.09
C VAL A 322 6.90 15.16 8.32
N LEU A 323 7.04 14.12 9.15
CA LEU A 323 7.90 14.17 10.33
C LEU A 323 9.40 14.16 10.01
N SER A 324 9.79 13.71 8.81
CA SER A 324 11.18 13.64 8.38
C SER A 324 11.59 14.86 7.56
N THR A 325 10.93 15.10 6.42
CA THR A 325 11.23 16.23 5.53
C THR A 325 10.65 17.53 6.06
N GLY A 326 9.43 17.49 6.61
CA GLY A 326 8.69 18.65 7.10
C GLY A 326 9.39 19.46 8.19
N VAL A 327 10.18 18.80 9.03
CA VAL A 327 10.96 19.47 10.10
C VAL A 327 11.96 20.48 9.52
N LEU A 328 12.45 20.24 8.30
CA LEU A 328 13.36 21.14 7.59
C LEU A 328 12.61 22.01 6.58
N THR A 329 11.73 21.43 5.76
CA THR A 329 11.07 22.14 4.66
C THR A 329 10.07 23.19 5.13
N ILE A 330 9.30 22.91 6.19
CA ILE A 330 8.28 23.84 6.72
C ILE A 330 8.92 25.14 7.24
N PRO A 331 9.91 25.11 8.17
CA PRO A 331 10.56 26.34 8.61
C PRO A 331 11.19 27.13 7.47
N MET A 332 11.75 26.45 6.45
CA MET A 332 12.32 27.11 5.28
C MET A 332 11.27 27.83 4.43
N MET A 333 10.12 27.22 4.18
CA MET A 333 9.00 27.89 3.50
C MET A 333 8.52 29.12 4.27
N VAL A 334 8.39 29.01 5.60
CA VAL A 334 7.95 30.13 6.46
C VAL A 334 8.98 31.26 6.46
N LYS A 335 10.29 30.97 6.59
CA LYS A 335 11.36 31.97 6.50
C LYS A 335 11.34 32.75 5.19
N ARG A 336 10.86 32.13 4.09
CA ARG A 336 10.80 32.78 2.78
C ARG A 336 9.60 33.70 2.59
N GLY A 337 8.59 33.62 3.46
CA GLY A 337 7.39 34.44 3.43
C GLY A 337 6.09 33.69 3.14
N PHE A 338 6.12 32.36 3.00
CA PHE A 338 4.88 31.58 2.91
C PHE A 338 4.15 31.61 4.27
N SER A 339 2.82 31.59 4.24
CA SER A 339 2.03 31.51 5.47
C SER A 339 2.25 30.15 6.14
N LYS A 340 2.22 30.12 7.48
CA LYS A 340 2.41 28.88 8.26
C LYS A 340 1.42 27.79 7.84
N VAL A 341 0.15 28.16 7.65
CA VAL A 341 -0.91 27.25 7.19
C VAL A 341 -0.59 26.69 5.80
N PHE A 342 -0.14 27.54 4.86
CA PHE A 342 0.23 27.06 3.52
C PHE A 342 1.46 26.14 3.57
N ALA A 343 2.49 26.48 4.34
CA ALA A 343 3.69 25.66 4.47
C ALA A 343 3.36 24.26 5.03
N GLY A 344 2.56 24.18 6.09
CA GLY A 344 2.12 22.91 6.65
C GLY A 344 1.23 22.11 5.70
N ALA A 345 0.26 22.79 5.06
CA ALA A 345 -0.65 22.16 4.11
C ALA A 345 0.06 21.64 2.85
N MET A 346 1.04 22.39 2.35
CA MET A 346 1.85 22.03 1.20
C MET A 346 2.70 20.80 1.51
N GLU A 347 3.39 20.79 2.66
CA GLU A 347 4.18 19.64 3.08
C GLU A 347 3.32 18.38 3.26
N ALA A 348 2.15 18.51 3.88
CA ALA A 348 1.22 17.40 4.08
C ALA A 348 0.70 16.84 2.75
N ALA A 349 0.31 17.72 1.81
CA ALA A 349 -0.14 17.30 0.49
C ALA A 349 0.98 16.62 -0.31
N ALA A 350 2.16 17.22 -0.39
CA ALA A 350 3.32 16.63 -1.08
C ALA A 350 3.71 15.27 -0.47
N SER A 351 3.65 15.16 0.87
CA SER A 351 3.95 13.93 1.58
C SER A 351 2.96 12.81 1.29
N SER A 352 1.66 13.13 1.20
CA SER A 352 0.62 12.18 0.80
C SER A 352 0.74 11.73 -0.65
N GLY A 353 1.19 12.60 -1.55
CA GLY A 353 1.52 12.20 -2.92
C GLY A 353 2.60 11.13 -3.00
N GLY A 354 3.51 11.11 -2.03
CA GLY A 354 4.60 10.14 -1.94
C GLY A 354 4.12 8.68 -1.92
N SER A 355 2.98 8.40 -1.28
CA SER A 355 2.42 7.04 -1.24
C SER A 355 1.78 6.57 -2.56
N ILE A 356 1.62 7.46 -3.53
CA ILE A 356 1.12 7.13 -4.87
C ILE A 356 2.26 7.16 -5.90
N MET A 357 3.36 7.86 -5.61
CA MET A 357 4.47 7.97 -6.54
C MET A 357 5.28 6.66 -6.64
N PRO A 358 5.52 6.12 -7.84
CA PRO A 358 6.43 5.00 -8.06
C PRO A 358 7.90 5.34 -7.75
N PRO A 359 8.79 4.35 -7.49
CA PRO A 359 8.62 2.92 -7.72
C PRO A 359 8.21 2.07 -6.52
N VAL A 360 8.33 2.58 -5.29
CA VAL A 360 8.02 1.79 -4.08
C VAL A 360 6.62 2.10 -3.55
N MET A 361 6.14 3.33 -3.74
CA MET A 361 4.79 3.77 -3.35
C MET A 361 4.49 3.47 -1.86
N GLY A 362 3.23 3.58 -1.46
CA GLY A 362 2.76 3.12 -0.16
C GLY A 362 2.56 1.60 -0.11
N VAL A 363 2.62 1.03 1.10
CA VAL A 363 2.30 -0.37 1.43
C VAL A 363 0.98 -0.84 0.81
N ALA A 364 0.00 0.08 0.69
CA ALA A 364 -1.31 -0.20 0.11
C ALA A 364 -1.26 -0.55 -1.39
N ALA A 365 -0.25 -0.10 -2.15
CA ALA A 365 -0.10 -0.44 -3.56
C ALA A 365 0.26 -1.93 -3.76
N PHE A 366 1.04 -2.52 -2.85
CA PHE A 366 1.32 -3.96 -2.86
C PHE A 366 0.07 -4.78 -2.52
N VAL A 367 -0.73 -4.29 -1.58
CA VAL A 367 -2.02 -4.91 -1.26
C VAL A 367 -2.98 -4.80 -2.45
N LEU A 368 -2.95 -3.68 -3.19
CA LEU A 368 -3.70 -3.54 -4.43
C LEU A 368 -3.27 -4.56 -5.47
N ALA A 369 -1.97 -4.66 -5.77
CA ALA A 369 -1.43 -5.63 -6.71
C ALA A 369 -1.86 -7.05 -6.35
N ALA A 370 -1.82 -7.39 -5.06
CA ALA A 370 -2.32 -8.66 -4.59
C ALA A 370 -3.82 -8.79 -4.88
N LEU A 371 -4.66 -7.85 -4.41
CA LEU A 371 -6.14 -7.93 -4.53
C LEU A 371 -6.62 -8.02 -5.98
N THR A 372 -5.96 -7.34 -6.91
CA THR A 372 -6.31 -7.37 -8.34
C THR A 372 -5.68 -8.54 -9.09
N GLY A 373 -4.65 -9.20 -8.53
CA GLY A 373 -3.85 -10.22 -9.22
C GLY A 373 -2.92 -9.66 -10.30
N VAL A 374 -2.85 -8.33 -10.43
CA VAL A 374 -2.01 -7.64 -11.44
C VAL A 374 -0.57 -7.53 -10.92
N PRO A 375 0.45 -7.90 -11.71
CA PRO A 375 1.85 -7.76 -11.30
C PRO A 375 2.21 -6.34 -10.86
N TYR A 376 3.01 -6.22 -9.80
CA TYR A 376 3.36 -4.91 -9.23
C TYR A 376 4.09 -3.97 -10.22
N SER A 377 4.81 -4.52 -11.19
CA SER A 377 5.42 -3.75 -12.29
C SER A 377 4.38 -2.99 -13.12
N GLN A 378 3.23 -3.60 -13.40
CA GLN A 378 2.13 -2.95 -14.10
C GLN A 378 1.45 -1.89 -13.22
N VAL A 379 1.36 -2.13 -11.90
CA VAL A 379 0.87 -1.14 -10.94
C VAL A 379 1.73 0.13 -10.96
N ILE A 380 3.07 -0.02 -11.02
CA ILE A 380 4.02 1.09 -11.15
C ILE A 380 3.76 1.88 -12.43
N ILE A 381 3.63 1.21 -13.57
CA ILE A 381 3.42 1.84 -14.87
C ILE A 381 2.09 2.63 -14.85
N ALA A 382 1.03 2.01 -14.35
CA ALA A 382 -0.30 2.63 -14.29
C ALA A 382 -0.35 3.85 -13.36
N ALA A 383 0.41 3.85 -12.26
CA ALA A 383 0.45 4.96 -11.33
C ALA A 383 1.32 6.15 -11.81
N ALA A 384 2.21 5.95 -12.78
CA ALA A 384 3.23 6.94 -13.17
C ALA A 384 2.63 8.26 -13.69
N ILE A 385 1.77 8.21 -14.71
CA ILE A 385 1.15 9.41 -15.29
C ILE A 385 0.25 10.12 -14.26
N PRO A 386 -0.69 9.43 -13.58
CA PRO A 386 -1.48 10.01 -12.51
C PRO A 386 -0.65 10.66 -11.38
N ALA A 387 0.44 10.02 -10.92
CA ALA A 387 1.31 10.59 -9.89
C ALA A 387 2.02 11.86 -10.39
N LEU A 388 2.57 11.84 -11.60
CA LEU A 388 3.22 13.02 -12.20
C LEU A 388 2.24 14.19 -12.35
N ALA A 389 1.00 13.92 -12.79
CA ALA A 389 -0.05 14.93 -12.88
C ALA A 389 -0.38 15.56 -11.53
N TYR A 390 -0.42 14.76 -10.45
CA TYR A 390 -0.62 15.25 -9.10
C TYR A 390 0.50 16.21 -8.66
N PHE A 391 1.75 15.79 -8.79
CA PHE A 391 2.90 16.61 -8.41
C PHE A 391 3.06 17.85 -9.29
N LEU A 392 2.75 17.75 -10.59
CA LEU A 392 2.70 18.91 -11.48
C LEU A 392 1.68 19.95 -11.01
N CYS A 393 0.51 19.54 -10.54
CA CYS A 393 -0.45 20.47 -9.98
C CYS A 393 0.06 21.15 -8.71
N LEU A 394 0.73 20.41 -7.81
CA LEU A 394 1.37 21.00 -6.63
C LEU A 394 2.41 22.06 -7.02
N PHE A 395 3.22 21.77 -8.04
CA PHE A 395 4.17 22.74 -8.61
C PHE A 395 3.46 24.00 -9.12
N LEU A 396 2.40 23.84 -9.93
CA LEU A 396 1.63 24.97 -10.44
C LEU A 396 0.99 25.78 -9.31
N ALA A 397 0.46 25.13 -8.28
CA ALA A 397 -0.11 25.78 -7.11
C ALA A 397 0.94 26.64 -6.38
N VAL A 398 2.17 26.15 -6.21
CA VAL A 398 3.28 26.95 -5.65
C VAL A 398 3.63 28.13 -6.55
N VAL A 399 3.69 27.95 -7.87
CA VAL A 399 3.97 29.06 -8.81
C VAL A 399 2.95 30.19 -8.65
N PHE A 400 1.65 29.86 -8.66
CA PHE A 400 0.60 30.87 -8.54
C PHE A 400 0.57 31.50 -7.14
N GLN A 401 0.78 30.71 -6.08
CA GLN A 401 0.83 31.22 -4.72
C GLN A 401 2.05 32.13 -4.49
N ALA A 402 3.22 31.78 -5.04
CA ALA A 402 4.43 32.59 -4.96
C ALA A 402 4.25 33.93 -5.69
N ARG A 403 3.56 33.96 -6.84
CA ARG A 403 3.23 35.21 -7.53
C ARG A 403 2.28 36.08 -6.71
N LYS A 404 1.24 35.47 -6.11
CA LYS A 404 0.27 36.15 -5.26
C LYS A 404 0.90 36.81 -4.03
N GLN A 405 1.97 36.21 -3.49
CA GLN A 405 2.70 36.69 -2.31
C GLN A 405 4.01 37.43 -2.69
N GLU A 406 4.23 37.70 -3.97
CA GLU A 406 5.42 38.38 -4.50
C GLU A 406 6.78 37.75 -4.09
N ILE A 407 6.79 36.43 -3.91
CA ILE A 407 7.97 35.67 -3.50
C ILE A 407 8.92 35.46 -4.70
N LYS A 408 10.03 36.20 -4.71
CA LYS A 408 11.10 36.10 -5.74
C LYS A 408 11.99 34.84 -5.60
N ALA A 409 12.64 34.42 -6.68
CA ALA A 409 13.59 33.30 -6.69
C ALA A 409 14.86 33.61 -5.84
N PHE A 410 15.54 32.57 -5.36
CA PHE A 410 16.77 32.71 -4.56
C PHE A 410 17.94 33.23 -5.41
N GLY A 411 18.14 32.67 -6.61
CA GLY A 411 19.20 33.05 -7.56
C GLY A 411 20.65 32.79 -7.12
N ARG A 412 20.96 32.83 -5.81
CA ARG A 412 22.28 32.57 -5.21
C ARG A 412 22.25 31.28 -4.37
N LEU A 413 23.36 30.55 -4.34
CA LEU A 413 23.55 29.43 -3.40
C LEU A 413 23.69 29.99 -1.98
N THR A 414 22.86 29.53 -1.05
CA THR A 414 23.07 29.76 0.37
C THR A 414 23.92 28.61 0.94
N PRO A 415 24.59 28.80 2.11
CA PRO A 415 25.37 27.73 2.74
C PRO A 415 24.55 26.47 3.04
N GLU A 416 23.24 26.63 3.27
CA GLU A 416 22.29 25.54 3.50
C GLU A 416 22.05 24.67 2.23
N MET A 417 22.45 25.14 1.03
CA MET A 417 22.24 24.49 -0.27
C MET A 417 23.52 23.92 -0.89
N GLU A 418 24.68 24.10 -0.25
CA GLU A 418 25.94 23.57 -0.75
C GLU A 418 26.01 22.06 -0.51
N LEU A 419 26.27 21.33 -1.60
CA LEU A 419 26.48 19.89 -1.58
C LEU A 419 27.96 19.62 -1.39
N ASP A 420 28.32 19.06 -0.23
CA ASP A 420 29.66 18.56 0.00
C ASP A 420 29.86 17.19 -0.69
N ARG A 421 31.11 16.74 -0.83
CA ARG A 421 31.44 15.40 -1.34
C ARG A 421 30.72 14.31 -0.55
N GLN A 422 30.58 14.48 0.77
CA GLN A 422 29.83 13.55 1.60
C GLN A 422 28.33 13.51 1.24
N ASP A 423 27.73 14.65 0.88
CA ASP A 423 26.33 14.69 0.46
C ASP A 423 26.13 13.89 -0.84
N ILE A 424 27.09 13.95 -1.76
CA ILE A 424 27.05 13.16 -3.01
C ILE A 424 27.11 11.65 -2.72
N LEU A 425 27.99 11.23 -1.81
CA LEU A 425 28.06 9.82 -1.37
C LEU A 425 26.77 9.37 -0.68
N ASN A 426 26.18 10.23 0.16
CA ASN A 426 24.90 9.97 0.83
C ASN A 426 23.73 9.87 -0.17
N LEU A 427 23.75 10.65 -1.26
CA LEU A 427 22.76 10.52 -2.34
C LEU A 427 22.86 9.16 -3.04
N GLY A 428 24.07 8.60 -3.17
CA GLY A 428 24.29 7.25 -3.69
C GLY A 428 23.55 6.18 -2.87
N MET A 429 23.42 6.36 -1.55
CA MET A 429 22.64 5.46 -0.68
C MET A 429 21.16 5.46 -1.01
N ILE A 430 20.60 6.56 -1.52
CA ILE A 430 19.18 6.66 -1.89
C ILE A 430 18.95 6.18 -3.31
N PHE A 431 19.66 6.75 -4.27
CA PHE A 431 19.45 6.43 -5.69
C PHE A 431 19.85 5.00 -6.02
N GLY A 432 20.88 4.43 -5.38
CA GLY A 432 21.32 3.06 -5.63
C GLY A 432 20.20 2.02 -5.45
N PRO A 433 19.61 1.89 -4.25
CA PRO A 433 18.51 0.96 -4.00
C PRO A 433 17.28 1.21 -4.89
N ILE A 434 16.93 2.47 -5.14
CA ILE A 434 15.80 2.82 -6.03
C ILE A 434 16.06 2.36 -7.47
N LEU A 435 17.27 2.57 -7.98
CA LEU A 435 17.66 2.13 -9.32
C LEU A 435 17.66 0.61 -9.44
N VAL A 436 18.09 -0.12 -8.39
CA VAL A 436 17.99 -1.58 -8.34
C VAL A 436 16.53 -2.04 -8.41
N ILE A 437 15.64 -1.40 -7.64
CA ILE A 437 14.20 -1.71 -7.66
C ILE A 437 13.63 -1.46 -9.06
N LEU A 438 13.88 -0.29 -9.64
CA LEU A 438 13.41 0.05 -10.99
C LEU A 438 13.93 -0.93 -12.04
N ALA A 439 15.23 -1.25 -12.01
CA ALA A 439 15.83 -2.16 -12.97
C ALA A 439 15.23 -3.57 -12.85
N LEU A 440 15.06 -4.10 -11.65
CA LEU A 440 14.53 -5.46 -11.44
C LEU A 440 13.02 -5.55 -11.69
N LEU A 441 12.24 -4.51 -11.40
CA LEU A 441 10.78 -4.54 -11.58
C LEU A 441 10.33 -4.22 -13.01
N LEU A 442 11.07 -3.36 -13.73
CA LEU A 442 10.73 -3.01 -15.10
C LEU A 442 11.29 -4.01 -16.12
N THR A 443 12.30 -4.80 -15.76
CA THR A 443 12.80 -5.88 -16.60
C THR A 443 11.95 -7.14 -16.39
N THR A 444 11.39 -7.69 -17.46
CA THR A 444 10.66 -8.97 -17.38
C THR A 444 11.63 -10.15 -17.38
N LYS A 445 11.20 -11.32 -16.86
CA LYS A 445 12.06 -12.51 -16.79
C LYS A 445 12.51 -13.02 -18.17
N GLU A 446 11.69 -12.78 -19.18
CA GLU A 446 11.91 -13.20 -20.57
C GLU A 446 12.92 -12.28 -21.28
N GLU A 447 13.00 -11.00 -20.89
CA GLU A 447 13.96 -10.04 -21.44
C GLU A 447 15.39 -10.25 -20.93
N VAL A 448 15.55 -10.91 -19.77
CA VAL A 448 16.88 -11.12 -19.17
C VAL A 448 17.72 -12.05 -20.02
N GLY A 449 18.81 -11.52 -20.58
CA GLY A 449 19.75 -12.25 -21.44
C GLY A 449 19.60 -11.95 -22.93
N CYS A 450 18.48 -11.36 -23.36
CA CYS A 450 18.23 -11.03 -24.76
C CYS A 450 18.79 -9.65 -25.18
N GLY A 451 18.98 -8.74 -24.23
CA GLY A 451 19.59 -7.43 -24.47
C GLY A 451 21.10 -7.46 -24.76
N LEU A 452 21.66 -6.31 -25.17
CA LEU A 452 23.10 -6.13 -25.43
C LEU A 452 23.97 -6.54 -24.21
N ALA A 453 23.50 -6.23 -23.00
CA ALA A 453 24.16 -6.62 -21.76
C ALA A 453 24.21 -8.15 -21.57
N GLY A 454 23.18 -8.87 -22.02
CA GLY A 454 23.14 -10.34 -21.98
C GLY A 454 24.22 -10.97 -22.84
N TRP A 455 24.37 -10.48 -24.08
CA TRP A 455 25.43 -10.92 -24.99
C TRP A 455 26.84 -10.61 -24.44
N LEU A 456 27.04 -9.39 -23.92
CA LEU A 456 28.34 -8.95 -23.41
C LEU A 456 28.78 -9.71 -22.14
N LEU A 457 27.81 -10.18 -21.35
CA LEU A 457 28.03 -11.01 -20.17
C LEU A 457 28.08 -12.51 -20.47
N GLY A 458 27.97 -12.92 -21.74
CA GLY A 458 28.15 -14.31 -22.18
C GLY A 458 26.89 -15.17 -22.22
N ALA A 459 25.70 -14.60 -22.39
CA ALA A 459 24.46 -15.36 -22.60
C ALA A 459 24.43 -16.02 -23.98
N GLU A 460 24.11 -17.31 -24.01
CA GLU A 460 23.95 -18.07 -25.24
C GLU A 460 22.51 -17.92 -25.74
N ARG A 461 22.32 -17.13 -26.81
CA ARG A 461 21.01 -16.73 -27.32
C ARG A 461 20.80 -17.21 -28.75
N VAL A 462 19.59 -17.67 -29.05
CA VAL A 462 19.10 -17.93 -30.41
C VAL A 462 18.08 -16.85 -30.73
N ILE A 463 18.41 -15.99 -31.70
CA ILE A 463 17.52 -14.94 -32.18
C ILE A 463 16.74 -15.52 -33.37
N SER A 464 15.44 -15.73 -33.18
CA SER A 464 14.49 -16.18 -34.20
C SER A 464 13.58 -15.01 -34.62
N ASP A 465 12.91 -15.12 -35.78
CA ASP A 465 11.86 -14.18 -36.20
C ASP A 465 10.67 -14.10 -35.23
N ALA A 466 10.49 -15.11 -34.37
CA ALA A 466 9.45 -15.16 -33.32
C ALA A 466 9.92 -14.61 -31.95
N GLY A 467 11.18 -14.16 -31.82
CA GLY A 467 11.73 -13.62 -30.58
C GLY A 467 13.11 -14.16 -30.22
N CYS A 468 13.67 -13.68 -29.11
CA CYS A 468 14.95 -14.14 -28.58
C CYS A 468 14.73 -15.22 -27.52
N GLN A 469 15.32 -16.41 -27.73
CA GLN A 469 15.30 -17.50 -26.76
C GLN A 469 16.72 -17.69 -26.19
N VAL A 470 16.83 -17.74 -24.86
CA VAL A 470 18.12 -17.91 -24.18
C VAL A 470 18.29 -19.38 -23.77
N ASN A 471 19.30 -20.05 -24.32
CA ASN A 471 19.56 -21.47 -24.06
C ASN A 471 20.31 -21.68 -22.73
N SER A 472 21.30 -20.82 -22.46
CA SER A 472 22.10 -20.89 -21.24
C SER A 472 22.47 -19.50 -20.74
N LEU A 473 22.31 -19.30 -19.43
CA LEU A 473 22.61 -18.04 -18.75
C LEU A 473 23.78 -18.25 -17.79
N PRO A 474 24.82 -17.40 -17.86
CA PRO A 474 25.81 -17.24 -16.79
C PRO A 474 25.14 -17.04 -15.43
N TRP A 475 25.79 -17.49 -14.36
CA TRP A 475 25.22 -17.47 -13.01
C TRP A 475 24.72 -16.07 -12.57
N VAL A 476 25.42 -14.99 -12.96
CA VAL A 476 25.04 -13.60 -12.67
C VAL A 476 23.71 -13.23 -13.34
N LEU A 477 23.55 -13.55 -14.63
CA LEU A 477 22.30 -13.26 -15.35
C LEU A 477 21.15 -14.13 -14.85
N LYS A 478 21.43 -15.36 -14.40
CA LYS A 478 20.43 -16.23 -13.78
C LYS A 478 19.95 -15.68 -12.42
N ILE A 479 20.80 -15.01 -11.64
CA ILE A 479 20.37 -14.27 -10.44
C ILE A 479 19.41 -13.15 -10.81
N ILE A 480 19.75 -12.36 -11.83
CA ILE A 480 18.92 -11.26 -12.31
C ILE A 480 17.58 -11.80 -12.81
N GLN A 481 17.58 -12.87 -13.60
CA GLN A 481 16.37 -13.52 -14.11
C GLN A 481 15.47 -14.05 -12.98
N ASN A 482 16.06 -14.68 -11.96
CA ASN A 482 15.31 -15.18 -10.81
C ASN A 482 14.65 -14.06 -9.99
N SER A 483 15.23 -12.84 -10.05
CA SER A 483 14.78 -11.68 -9.30
C SER A 483 13.91 -10.71 -10.13
N ALA A 484 13.98 -10.79 -11.45
CA ALA A 484 13.27 -9.93 -12.38
C ALA A 484 11.74 -10.11 -12.26
N GLY A 485 11.02 -9.00 -12.23
CA GLY A 485 9.56 -8.96 -12.08
C GLY A 485 9.01 -9.38 -10.71
N ASP A 486 9.85 -9.83 -9.77
CA ASP A 486 9.42 -10.23 -8.42
C ASP A 486 9.60 -9.09 -7.41
N ALA A 487 8.47 -8.60 -6.87
CA ALA A 487 8.44 -7.48 -5.94
C ALA A 487 9.28 -7.74 -4.68
N GLY A 488 9.16 -8.91 -4.06
CA GLY A 488 9.93 -9.26 -2.86
C GLY A 488 11.44 -9.27 -3.11
N SER A 489 11.87 -9.94 -4.17
CA SER A 489 13.28 -10.06 -4.56
C SER A 489 13.92 -8.71 -4.87
N ALA A 490 13.22 -7.82 -5.58
CA ALA A 490 13.71 -6.47 -5.88
C ALA A 490 13.96 -5.66 -4.60
N GLY A 491 13.03 -5.72 -3.64
CA GLY A 491 13.20 -5.09 -2.34
C GLY A 491 14.35 -5.69 -1.53
N TRP A 492 14.55 -7.01 -1.60
CA TRP A 492 15.65 -7.69 -0.91
C TRP A 492 17.02 -7.21 -1.40
N TRP A 493 17.22 -7.15 -2.72
CA TRP A 493 18.47 -6.62 -3.31
C TRP A 493 18.69 -5.15 -2.97
N ALA A 494 17.62 -4.36 -2.89
CA ALA A 494 17.68 -2.97 -2.47
C ALA A 494 18.15 -2.82 -1.02
N VAL A 495 17.62 -3.66 -0.11
CA VAL A 495 18.07 -3.70 1.30
C VAL A 495 19.52 -4.15 1.39
N ALA A 496 19.90 -5.23 0.69
CA ALA A 496 21.27 -5.73 0.70
C ALA A 496 22.27 -4.65 0.24
N LEU A 497 21.95 -3.95 -0.86
CA LEU A 497 22.76 -2.84 -1.36
C LEU A 497 22.79 -1.69 -0.34
N LEU A 498 21.64 -1.30 0.24
CA LEU A 498 21.59 -0.21 1.22
C LEU A 498 22.41 -0.53 2.47
N VAL A 499 22.35 -1.75 2.99
CA VAL A 499 23.14 -2.17 4.16
C VAL A 499 24.64 -1.97 3.90
N ILE A 500 25.12 -2.27 2.69
CA ILE A 500 26.51 -2.02 2.29
C ILE A 500 26.76 -0.51 2.16
N LEU A 501 25.84 0.21 1.50
CA LEU A 501 26.00 1.64 1.24
C LEU A 501 25.92 2.52 2.50
N LEU A 502 25.25 2.07 3.56
CA LEU A 502 25.17 2.79 4.83
C LEU A 502 26.56 2.98 5.48
N PHE A 503 27.54 2.13 5.18
CA PHE A 503 28.93 2.32 5.65
C PHE A 503 29.66 3.48 4.97
N LEU A 504 29.09 4.09 3.91
CA LEU A 504 29.58 5.35 3.36
C LEU A 504 29.28 6.55 4.28
N ASP A 505 28.32 6.46 5.20
CA ASP A 505 28.01 7.53 6.17
C ASP A 505 29.04 7.46 7.32
N PRO A 506 29.82 8.53 7.56
CA PRO A 506 30.78 8.60 8.66
C PRO A 506 30.12 8.32 10.02
N LYS A 507 28.87 8.72 10.22
CA LYS A 507 28.14 8.51 11.48
C LYS A 507 27.76 7.05 11.71
N MET A 508 27.49 6.30 10.63
CA MET A 508 27.24 4.86 10.69
C MET A 508 28.54 4.09 10.87
N ARG A 509 29.61 4.47 10.15
CA ARG A 509 30.93 3.86 10.29
C ARG A 509 31.50 3.98 11.70
N ALA A 510 31.30 5.13 12.35
CA ALA A 510 31.71 5.34 13.73
C ALA A 510 30.91 4.50 14.74
N ARG A 511 29.65 4.13 14.42
CA ARG A 511 28.74 3.44 15.32
C ARG A 511 27.87 2.42 14.55
N PRO A 512 28.42 1.25 14.17
CA PRO A 512 27.69 0.24 13.40
C PRO A 512 26.45 -0.31 14.13
N ARG A 513 26.36 -0.15 15.46
CA ARG A 513 25.16 -0.48 16.23
C ARG A 513 23.89 0.25 15.74
N LYS A 514 24.03 1.44 15.13
CA LYS A 514 22.90 2.17 14.54
C LYS A 514 22.20 1.39 13.42
N LEU A 515 22.94 0.54 12.69
CA LEU A 515 22.35 -0.35 11.69
C LEU A 515 21.42 -1.36 12.37
N LEU A 516 21.88 -1.99 13.46
CA LEU A 516 21.06 -2.94 14.22
C LEU A 516 19.89 -2.24 14.92
N ASP A 517 20.05 -0.99 15.37
CA ASP A 517 18.95 -0.18 15.89
C ASP A 517 17.88 0.08 14.82
N ALA A 518 18.28 0.43 13.59
CA ALA A 518 17.35 0.60 12.47
C ALA A 518 16.67 -0.71 12.07
N LEU A 519 17.37 -1.84 12.07
CA LEU A 519 16.76 -3.16 11.83
C LEU A 519 15.76 -3.52 12.95
N ALA A 520 16.07 -3.22 14.21
CA ALA A 520 15.13 -3.42 15.32
C ALA A 520 13.87 -2.55 15.15
N ASP A 521 14.02 -1.29 14.74
CA ASP A 521 12.91 -0.38 14.47
C ASP A 521 12.04 -0.87 13.31
N ALA A 522 12.64 -1.46 12.27
CA ALA A 522 11.90 -2.15 11.22
C ALA A 522 11.09 -3.32 11.78
N GLY A 523 11.70 -4.17 12.62
CA GLY A 523 11.01 -5.30 13.26
C GLY A 523 9.82 -4.88 14.11
N TYR A 524 9.94 -3.77 14.86
CA TYR A 524 8.82 -3.18 15.60
C TYR A 524 7.72 -2.71 14.66
N LEU A 525 8.08 -1.96 13.62
CA LEU A 525 7.13 -1.40 12.66
C LEU A 525 6.33 -2.50 11.95
N ILE A 526 7.00 -3.54 11.48
CA ILE A 526 6.37 -4.67 10.78
C ILE A 526 5.42 -5.44 11.73
N SER A 527 5.87 -5.72 12.95
CA SER A 527 5.04 -6.43 13.95
C SER A 527 3.79 -5.62 14.32
N THR A 528 3.94 -4.31 14.52
CA THR A 528 2.85 -3.38 14.83
C THR A 528 1.86 -3.23 13.66
N LEU A 529 2.35 -3.21 12.42
CA LEU A 529 1.49 -3.19 11.22
C LEU A 529 0.65 -4.46 11.08
N TYR A 530 1.21 -5.63 11.41
CA TYR A 530 0.46 -6.89 11.30
C TYR A 530 -0.70 -6.99 12.29
N LEU A 531 -0.56 -6.44 13.50
CA LEU A 531 -1.69 -6.35 14.45
C LEU A 531 -2.91 -5.63 13.83
N MET A 532 -2.68 -4.59 13.03
CA MET A 532 -3.75 -3.90 12.29
C MET A 532 -4.33 -4.79 11.19
N PHE A 533 -3.50 -5.52 10.46
CA PHE A 533 -3.99 -6.47 9.44
C PHE A 533 -4.87 -7.57 10.03
N LEU A 534 -4.65 -8.02 11.26
CA LEU A 534 -5.57 -8.97 11.91
C LEU A 534 -6.99 -8.41 12.01
N ALA A 535 -7.14 -7.13 12.38
CA ALA A 535 -8.46 -6.48 12.41
C ALA A 535 -9.08 -6.39 11.01
N VAL A 536 -8.26 -6.12 9.99
CA VAL A 536 -8.70 -6.10 8.58
C VAL A 536 -9.13 -7.49 8.09
N THR A 537 -8.39 -8.54 8.45
CA THR A 537 -8.75 -9.92 8.10
C THR A 537 -10.07 -10.33 8.74
N ILE A 538 -10.33 -9.92 9.99
CA ILE A 538 -11.62 -10.14 10.65
C ILE A 538 -12.75 -9.46 9.87
N ILE A 539 -12.54 -8.21 9.42
CA ILE A 539 -13.52 -7.50 8.59
C ILE A 539 -13.74 -8.23 7.27
N ASP A 540 -12.67 -8.58 6.54
CA ASP A 540 -12.75 -9.28 5.25
C ASP A 540 -13.52 -10.59 5.37
N PHE A 541 -13.19 -11.39 6.38
CA PHE A 541 -13.87 -12.64 6.64
C PHE A 541 -15.36 -12.44 6.95
N CYS A 542 -15.69 -11.55 7.88
CA CYS A 542 -17.08 -11.27 8.23
C CYS A 542 -17.90 -10.76 7.02
N LEU A 543 -17.32 -9.90 6.18
CA LEU A 543 -17.99 -9.40 4.97
C LEU A 543 -18.20 -10.49 3.91
N LYS A 544 -17.19 -11.34 3.67
CA LYS A 544 -17.33 -12.49 2.76
C LYS A 544 -18.33 -13.49 3.27
N PHE A 545 -18.35 -13.72 4.59
CA PHE A 545 -19.23 -14.68 5.23
C PHE A 545 -20.70 -14.26 5.17
N THR A 546 -20.96 -12.96 5.37
CA THR A 546 -22.31 -12.38 5.26
C THR A 546 -22.77 -12.16 3.82
N GLY A 547 -21.84 -12.13 2.85
CA GLY A 547 -22.14 -11.82 1.44
C GLY A 547 -22.58 -10.37 1.20
N LEU A 548 -22.50 -9.51 2.23
CA LEU A 548 -22.96 -8.12 2.20
C LEU A 548 -22.41 -7.32 1.00
N PRO A 549 -21.10 -7.36 0.68
CA PRO A 549 -20.57 -6.60 -0.45
C PRO A 549 -21.21 -6.99 -1.79
N VAL A 550 -21.47 -8.29 -1.99
CA VAL A 550 -22.07 -8.82 -3.22
C VAL A 550 -23.53 -8.38 -3.32
N PHE A 551 -24.29 -8.44 -2.23
CA PHE A 551 -25.69 -8.00 -2.23
C PHE A 551 -25.83 -6.50 -2.48
N ILE A 552 -25.00 -5.67 -1.84
CA ILE A 552 -24.97 -4.22 -2.09
C ILE A 552 -24.64 -3.97 -3.57
N ALA A 553 -23.64 -4.65 -4.12
CA ALA A 553 -23.25 -4.47 -5.51
C ALA A 553 -24.37 -4.84 -6.49
N LEU A 554 -25.03 -5.98 -6.28
CA LEU A 554 -26.14 -6.41 -7.13
C LEU A 554 -27.34 -5.46 -7.05
N ASP A 555 -27.65 -4.93 -5.87
CA ASP A 555 -28.76 -3.98 -5.69
C ASP A 555 -28.49 -2.61 -6.24
N VAL A 556 -27.28 -2.08 -5.98
CA VAL A 556 -26.85 -0.82 -6.56
C VAL A 556 -26.83 -0.96 -8.08
N LEU A 557 -26.31 -2.06 -8.62
CA LEU A 557 -26.33 -2.34 -10.04
C LEU A 557 -27.76 -2.48 -10.60
N GLY A 558 -28.66 -3.16 -9.87
CA GLY A 558 -30.07 -3.30 -10.23
C GLY A 558 -30.78 -1.94 -10.25
N TRP A 559 -30.55 -1.11 -9.24
CA TRP A 559 -31.05 0.26 -9.16
C TRP A 559 -30.49 1.12 -10.30
N LEU A 560 -29.19 1.06 -10.57
CA LEU A 560 -28.55 1.77 -11.68
C LEU A 560 -29.11 1.33 -13.04
N LYS A 561 -29.32 0.02 -13.25
CA LYS A 561 -29.95 -0.52 -14.45
C LYS A 561 -31.40 -0.06 -14.59
N SER A 562 -32.15 0.05 -13.48
CA SER A 562 -33.53 0.56 -13.46
C SER A 562 -33.62 2.03 -13.89
N LEU A 563 -32.53 2.80 -13.71
CA LEU A 563 -32.41 4.18 -14.18
C LEU A 563 -32.01 4.28 -15.67
N GLY A 564 -31.95 3.17 -16.40
CA GLY A 564 -31.63 3.16 -17.84
C GLY A 564 -30.16 3.43 -18.15
N LEU A 565 -29.25 3.19 -17.19
CA LEU A 565 -27.83 3.55 -17.25
C LEU A 565 -26.93 2.50 -17.95
N GLY A 566 -27.48 1.71 -18.88
CA GLY A 566 -26.66 0.87 -19.78
C GLY A 566 -25.69 1.72 -20.62
N ALA A 567 -24.97 1.13 -21.57
CA ALA A 567 -23.91 1.77 -22.38
C ALA A 567 -24.28 3.09 -23.15
N GLY A 568 -25.48 3.66 -22.94
CA GLY A 568 -25.90 5.00 -23.35
C GLY A 568 -26.47 5.90 -22.23
N GLY A 569 -26.26 5.58 -20.94
CA GLY A 569 -26.72 6.38 -19.80
C GLY A 569 -26.09 7.78 -19.74
N SER A 570 -26.76 8.74 -19.09
CA SER A 570 -26.24 10.11 -19.02
C SER A 570 -24.96 10.17 -18.17
N LEU A 571 -23.95 10.88 -18.68
CA LEU A 571 -22.67 11.15 -18.01
C LEU A 571 -22.85 11.67 -16.56
N LEU A 572 -23.95 12.37 -16.31
CA LEU A 572 -24.29 12.92 -15.00
C LEU A 572 -24.54 11.83 -13.95
N PHE A 573 -25.19 10.72 -14.33
CA PHE A 573 -25.50 9.64 -13.39
C PHE A 573 -24.28 8.77 -13.07
N GLN A 574 -23.42 8.50 -14.06
CA GLN A 574 -22.13 7.83 -13.81
C GLN A 574 -21.24 8.68 -12.90
N LEU A 575 -21.17 9.98 -13.14
CA LEU A 575 -20.47 10.91 -12.26
C LEU A 575 -21.06 10.92 -10.85
N LEU A 576 -22.39 10.93 -10.71
CA LEU A 576 -23.06 10.86 -9.41
C LEU A 576 -22.73 9.57 -8.65
N ALA A 577 -22.70 8.42 -9.35
CA ALA A 577 -22.34 7.14 -8.76
C ALA A 577 -20.87 7.11 -8.29
N LEU A 578 -19.94 7.63 -9.09
CA LEU A 578 -18.53 7.76 -8.71
C LEU A 578 -18.35 8.73 -7.53
N VAL A 579 -19.10 9.84 -7.49
CA VAL A 579 -19.08 10.79 -6.37
C VAL A 579 -19.64 10.15 -5.10
N ALA A 580 -20.74 9.41 -5.19
CA ALA A 580 -21.29 8.67 -4.06
C ALA A 580 -20.28 7.63 -3.54
N THR A 581 -19.62 6.92 -4.45
CA THR A 581 -18.56 5.95 -4.11
C THR A 581 -17.37 6.65 -3.45
N MET A 582 -16.95 7.82 -3.95
CA MET A 582 -15.89 8.63 -3.32
C MET A 582 -16.27 9.02 -1.89
N VAL A 583 -17.48 9.57 -1.68
CA VAL A 583 -17.93 9.97 -0.34
C VAL A 583 -17.93 8.77 0.59
N LEU A 584 -18.44 7.63 0.13
CA LEU A 584 -18.47 6.41 0.92
C LEU A 584 -17.05 5.87 1.20
N ALA A 585 -16.15 5.90 0.22
CA ALA A 585 -14.75 5.52 0.36
C ALA A 585 -14.02 6.39 1.39
N VAL A 586 -14.24 7.71 1.34
CA VAL A 586 -13.67 8.64 2.33
C VAL A 586 -14.25 8.35 3.71
N LEU A 587 -15.57 8.21 3.84
CA LEU A 587 -16.23 7.95 5.12
C LEU A 587 -15.79 6.63 5.76
N LEU A 588 -15.70 5.57 4.94
CA LEU A 588 -15.24 4.25 5.38
C LEU A 588 -13.73 4.19 5.62
N GLY A 589 -12.94 5.07 5.01
CA GLY A 589 -11.48 5.15 5.19
C GLY A 589 -11.05 6.09 6.31
N MET A 590 -11.95 6.93 6.81
CA MET A 590 -11.67 7.92 7.86
C MET A 590 -11.22 7.27 9.17
N GLY A 591 -10.07 7.70 9.69
CA GLY A 591 -9.60 7.31 11.02
C GLY A 591 -8.73 6.07 11.04
N MET A 592 -8.39 5.54 9.86
CA MET A 592 -7.55 4.36 9.70
C MET A 592 -6.32 4.68 8.84
N PRO A 593 -5.21 3.94 8.99
CA PRO A 593 -4.08 4.01 8.05
C PRO A 593 -4.49 3.69 6.60
N ALA A 594 -3.68 4.07 5.62
CA ALA A 594 -4.03 3.94 4.20
C ALA A 594 -4.33 2.49 3.75
N VAL A 595 -3.64 1.51 4.32
CA VAL A 595 -3.81 0.10 3.97
C VAL A 595 -5.16 -0.48 4.43
N PRO A 596 -5.54 -0.42 5.73
CA PRO A 596 -6.85 -0.90 6.18
C PRO A 596 -7.99 -0.10 5.55
N ALA A 597 -7.81 1.21 5.36
CA ALA A 597 -8.77 2.03 4.63
C ALA A 597 -8.97 1.50 3.20
N TYR A 598 -7.87 1.23 2.49
CA TYR A 598 -7.92 0.66 1.13
C TYR A 598 -8.62 -0.69 1.11
N VAL A 599 -8.23 -1.63 1.96
CA VAL A 599 -8.82 -2.99 1.97
C VAL A 599 -10.31 -2.94 2.27
N ASN A 600 -10.72 -2.21 3.32
CA ASN A 600 -12.11 -2.12 3.71
C ASN A 600 -12.99 -1.56 2.56
N VAL A 601 -12.52 -0.50 1.92
CA VAL A 601 -13.25 0.12 0.81
C VAL A 601 -13.20 -0.75 -0.43
N ALA A 602 -12.07 -1.39 -0.76
CA ALA A 602 -11.93 -2.22 -1.95
C ALA A 602 -12.85 -3.45 -1.90
N LEU A 603 -13.00 -4.06 -0.72
CA LEU A 603 -13.89 -5.20 -0.53
C LEU A 603 -15.37 -4.83 -0.66
N LEU A 604 -15.75 -3.64 -0.18
CA LEU A 604 -17.14 -3.17 -0.23
C LEU A 604 -17.50 -2.57 -1.60
N MET A 605 -16.61 -1.76 -2.18
CA MET A 605 -16.89 -0.93 -3.35
C MET A 605 -16.34 -1.49 -4.65
N GLY A 606 -15.34 -2.38 -4.61
CA GLY A 606 -14.78 -3.02 -5.81
C GLY A 606 -15.86 -3.64 -6.70
N PRO A 607 -16.74 -4.51 -6.15
CA PRO A 607 -17.83 -5.12 -6.92
C PRO A 607 -18.88 -4.13 -7.44
N VAL A 608 -19.14 -3.03 -6.70
CA VAL A 608 -20.08 -1.98 -7.12
C VAL A 608 -19.54 -1.25 -8.35
N LEU A 609 -18.25 -0.92 -8.29
CA LEU A 609 -17.54 -0.21 -9.36
C LEU A 609 -17.31 -1.08 -10.59
N SER A 610 -17.04 -2.38 -10.42
CA SER A 610 -16.99 -3.31 -11.55
C SER A 610 -18.37 -3.50 -12.18
N GLY A 611 -19.43 -3.53 -11.37
CA GLY A 611 -20.82 -3.55 -11.87
C GLY A 611 -21.17 -2.33 -12.73
N LEU A 612 -20.54 -1.18 -12.48
CA LEU A 612 -20.68 0.05 -13.28
C LEU A 612 -19.98 0.01 -14.65
N GLY A 613 -19.35 -1.13 -15.02
CA GLY A 613 -18.65 -1.30 -16.29
C GLY A 613 -17.20 -0.80 -16.28
N MET A 614 -16.63 -0.51 -15.11
CA MET A 614 -15.19 -0.24 -15.00
C MET A 614 -14.41 -1.54 -14.83
N ALA A 615 -13.23 -1.63 -15.44
CA ALA A 615 -12.30 -2.72 -15.20
C ALA A 615 -11.98 -2.85 -13.69
N VAL A 616 -11.84 -4.11 -13.22
CA VAL A 616 -11.58 -4.41 -11.80
C VAL A 616 -10.32 -3.68 -11.31
N PHE A 617 -9.27 -3.63 -12.11
CA PHE A 617 -8.05 -2.89 -11.77
C PHE A 617 -8.31 -1.39 -11.59
N THR A 618 -9.02 -0.77 -12.53
CA THR A 618 -9.37 0.66 -12.51
C THR A 618 -10.22 1.00 -11.28
N ALA A 619 -11.16 0.14 -10.90
CA ALA A 619 -11.95 0.28 -9.67
C ALA A 619 -11.08 0.24 -8.41
N HIS A 620 -10.14 -0.70 -8.33
CA HIS A 620 -9.21 -0.79 -7.20
C HIS A 620 -8.25 0.40 -7.14
N MET A 621 -7.75 0.89 -8.29
CA MET A 621 -6.96 2.11 -8.36
C MET A 621 -7.76 3.34 -7.92
N PHE A 622 -9.02 3.45 -8.32
CA PHE A 622 -9.92 4.52 -7.89
C PHE A 622 -10.02 4.55 -6.36
N VAL A 623 -10.29 3.40 -5.74
CA VAL A 623 -10.38 3.27 -4.28
C VAL A 623 -9.04 3.57 -3.59
N PHE A 624 -7.92 3.13 -4.15
CA PHE A 624 -6.59 3.35 -3.61
C PHE A 624 -6.25 4.84 -3.45
N TYR A 625 -6.61 5.67 -4.43
CA TYR A 625 -6.40 7.12 -4.33
C TYR A 625 -7.16 7.76 -3.16
N PHE A 626 -8.43 7.38 -2.95
CA PHE A 626 -9.21 7.93 -1.83
C PHE A 626 -8.75 7.41 -0.47
N ALA A 627 -8.27 6.17 -0.43
CA ALA A 627 -7.64 5.63 0.77
C ALA A 627 -6.37 6.42 1.14
N VAL A 628 -5.55 6.81 0.16
CA VAL A 628 -4.39 7.67 0.40
C VAL A 628 -4.78 9.11 0.75
N ALA A 629 -5.81 9.65 0.07
CA ALA A 629 -6.30 11.01 0.31
C ALA A 629 -6.79 11.23 1.73
N SER A 630 -7.24 10.18 2.42
CA SER A 630 -7.63 10.21 3.84
C SER A 630 -6.58 10.86 4.76
N ALA A 631 -5.29 10.79 4.41
CA ALA A 631 -4.21 11.39 5.19
C ALA A 631 -4.24 12.93 5.23
N ILE A 632 -4.92 13.58 4.27
CA ILE A 632 -5.12 15.04 4.23
C ILE A 632 -6.58 15.45 4.42
N THR A 633 -7.55 14.53 4.37
CA THR A 633 -8.99 14.82 4.48
C THR A 633 -9.44 15.04 5.94
N PRO A 634 -10.03 16.20 6.27
CA PRO A 634 -10.69 16.42 7.56
C PRO A 634 -11.85 15.45 7.79
N PRO A 635 -12.15 15.02 9.04
CA PRO A 635 -11.63 15.56 10.30
C PRO A 635 -10.36 14.88 10.84
N ILE A 636 -9.86 13.81 10.20
CA ILE A 636 -8.72 13.03 10.71
C ILE A 636 -7.38 13.55 10.22
N ALA A 637 -7.23 13.77 8.91
CA ALA A 637 -6.07 14.39 8.25
C ALA A 637 -4.70 14.21 8.94
N LEU A 638 -4.29 12.96 9.24
CA LEU A 638 -3.13 12.68 10.11
C LEU A 638 -1.83 13.35 9.64
N ALA A 639 -1.60 13.44 8.33
CA ALA A 639 -0.42 14.12 7.78
C ALA A 639 -0.50 15.64 7.98
N ALA A 640 -1.69 16.23 7.79
CA ALA A 640 -1.91 17.65 8.06
C ALA A 640 -1.77 17.98 9.55
N PHE A 641 -2.16 17.06 10.45
CA PHE A 641 -2.05 17.23 11.90
C PHE A 641 -0.59 17.14 12.34
N ALA A 642 0.19 16.23 11.76
CA ALA A 642 1.63 16.19 11.93
C ALA A 642 2.29 17.50 11.47
N ALA A 643 1.91 18.03 10.31
CA ALA A 643 2.43 19.31 9.81
C ALA A 643 1.99 20.51 10.68
N ALA A 644 0.76 20.47 11.20
CA ALA A 644 0.24 21.48 12.14
C ALA A 644 1.06 21.52 13.44
N SER A 645 1.53 20.36 13.93
CA SER A 645 2.40 20.29 15.11
C SER A 645 3.75 20.99 14.91
N ILE A 646 4.28 20.98 13.68
CA ILE A 646 5.54 21.66 13.31
C ILE A 646 5.30 23.17 13.15
N THR A 647 4.21 23.56 12.48
CA THR A 647 3.87 24.97 12.23
C THR A 647 3.28 25.70 13.45
N LYS A 648 2.84 24.95 14.46
CA LYS A 648 2.07 25.44 15.62
C LYS A 648 0.83 26.23 15.18
N GLN A 649 0.08 25.68 14.23
CA GLN A 649 -1.19 26.23 13.74
C GLN A 649 -2.34 25.26 14.03
N ASP A 650 -3.56 25.73 13.83
CA ASP A 650 -4.75 24.91 13.97
C ASP A 650 -4.72 23.71 12.98
N PRO A 651 -4.85 22.46 13.46
CA PRO A 651 -4.81 21.27 12.61
C PRO A 651 -5.92 21.24 11.56
N MET A 652 -7.11 21.73 11.91
CA MET A 652 -8.27 21.70 11.02
C MET A 652 -8.10 22.68 9.85
N GLN A 653 -7.63 23.90 10.13
CA GLN A 653 -7.29 24.89 9.09
C GLN A 653 -6.19 24.36 8.15
N THR A 654 -5.18 23.69 8.70
CA THR A 654 -4.10 23.06 7.92
C THR A 654 -4.66 21.93 7.03
N GLY A 655 -5.58 21.11 7.55
CA GLY A 655 -6.26 20.06 6.79
C GLY A 655 -7.11 20.58 5.62
N PHE A 656 -7.97 21.57 5.86
CA PHE A 656 -8.75 22.19 4.77
C PHE A 656 -7.86 22.85 3.71
N ALA A 657 -6.76 23.48 4.14
CA ALA A 657 -5.78 24.02 3.21
C ALA A 657 -5.05 22.91 2.42
N ALA A 658 -4.75 21.77 3.05
CA ALA A 658 -4.11 20.62 2.40
C ALA A 658 -5.02 20.00 1.34
N VAL A 659 -6.32 19.81 1.63
CA VAL A 659 -7.32 19.36 0.63
C VAL A 659 -7.42 20.34 -0.53
N ARG A 660 -7.45 21.65 -0.26
CA ARG A 660 -7.51 22.66 -1.32
C ARG A 660 -6.30 22.62 -2.24
N ILE A 661 -5.09 22.44 -1.69
CA ILE A 661 -3.84 22.36 -2.46
C ILE A 661 -3.74 21.00 -3.18
N GLY A 662 -4.10 19.93 -2.49
CA GLY A 662 -4.05 18.55 -2.97
C GLY A 662 -5.30 18.07 -3.69
N ILE A 663 -6.18 18.97 -4.15
CA ILE A 663 -7.49 18.59 -4.72
C ILE A 663 -7.37 17.62 -5.90
N VAL A 664 -6.26 17.69 -6.63
CA VAL A 664 -5.98 16.83 -7.77
C VAL A 664 -5.91 15.35 -7.39
N MET A 665 -5.54 15.02 -6.15
CA MET A 665 -5.61 13.65 -5.63
C MET A 665 -7.05 13.09 -5.64
N PHE A 666 -8.05 13.97 -5.50
CA PHE A 666 -9.47 13.60 -5.55
C PHE A 666 -10.02 13.63 -6.97
N VAL A 667 -9.46 14.44 -7.87
CA VAL A 667 -9.96 14.61 -9.24
C VAL A 667 -9.39 13.56 -10.21
N ILE A 668 -8.11 13.22 -10.09
CA ILE A 668 -7.43 12.27 -10.98
C ILE A 668 -8.14 10.90 -11.07
N PRO A 669 -8.67 10.33 -9.98
CA PRO A 669 -9.45 9.08 -10.05
C PRO A 669 -10.61 9.12 -11.03
N PHE A 670 -11.34 10.24 -11.09
CA PHE A 670 -12.42 10.42 -12.06
C PHE A 670 -11.88 10.55 -13.48
N VAL A 671 -10.74 11.22 -13.65
CA VAL A 671 -10.12 11.43 -14.97
C VAL A 671 -9.72 10.11 -15.61
N PHE A 672 -9.05 9.20 -14.88
CA PHE A 672 -8.69 7.89 -15.42
C PHE A 672 -9.86 6.90 -15.42
N ALA A 673 -10.88 7.07 -14.58
CA ALA A 673 -12.11 6.25 -14.65
C ALA A 673 -12.86 6.45 -15.97
N PHE A 674 -12.87 7.68 -16.51
CA PHE A 674 -13.45 7.98 -17.82
C PHE A 674 -12.47 7.82 -18.99
N ASN A 675 -11.15 7.89 -18.74
CA ASN A 675 -10.11 7.76 -19.76
C ASN A 675 -9.06 6.74 -19.27
N PRO A 676 -9.37 5.43 -19.31
CA PRO A 676 -8.47 4.38 -18.81
C PRO A 676 -7.13 4.31 -19.54
N GLU A 677 -7.01 4.94 -20.73
CA GLU A 677 -5.76 5.15 -21.47
C GLU A 677 -4.63 5.73 -20.61
N LEU A 678 -4.97 6.53 -19.59
CA LEU A 678 -3.98 7.11 -18.66
C LEU A 678 -3.25 6.07 -17.80
N LEU A 679 -3.79 4.85 -17.68
CA LEU A 679 -3.21 3.76 -16.89
C LEU A 679 -2.27 2.86 -17.71
N LEU A 680 -2.23 2.99 -19.05
CA LEU A 680 -1.28 2.32 -19.95
C LEU A 680 -1.22 0.77 -19.91
N ILE A 681 -2.03 0.10 -19.10
CA ILE A 681 -1.96 -1.36 -18.91
C ILE A 681 -3.21 -2.06 -19.41
N GLU A 682 -3.04 -3.27 -19.94
CA GLU A 682 -4.14 -4.11 -20.46
C GLU A 682 -5.23 -4.37 -19.41
N ALA A 683 -4.83 -4.61 -18.16
CA ALA A 683 -5.75 -4.86 -17.05
C ALA A 683 -6.72 -3.70 -16.75
N ALA A 684 -6.43 -2.48 -17.23
CA ALA A 684 -7.31 -1.33 -17.12
C ALA A 684 -8.43 -1.32 -18.18
N PHE A 685 -8.34 -2.14 -19.21
CA PHE A 685 -9.28 -2.22 -20.34
C PHE A 685 -10.14 -3.49 -20.35
N LEU A 686 -9.95 -4.42 -19.42
CA LEU A 686 -10.72 -5.66 -19.37
C LEU A 686 -12.17 -5.41 -18.94
N ASP A 687 -13.12 -6.00 -19.68
CA ASP A 687 -14.54 -5.96 -19.31
C ASP A 687 -14.77 -6.86 -18.08
N PRO A 688 -15.25 -6.31 -16.96
CA PRO A 688 -15.54 -7.09 -15.75
C PRO A 688 -16.67 -8.12 -15.93
N GLY A 689 -17.53 -7.97 -16.95
CA GLY A 689 -18.66 -8.85 -17.21
C GLY A 689 -18.36 -10.01 -18.17
N ALA A 690 -17.21 -10.01 -18.84
CA ALA A 690 -16.84 -11.01 -19.82
C ALA A 690 -15.93 -12.09 -19.22
N THR A 691 -16.37 -13.35 -19.26
CA THR A 691 -15.56 -14.51 -18.85
C THR A 691 -14.42 -14.82 -19.82
N ASP A 692 -14.50 -14.33 -21.05
CA ASP A 692 -13.52 -14.61 -22.12
C ASP A 692 -12.36 -13.59 -22.15
N GLY A 693 -12.31 -12.67 -21.17
CA GLY A 693 -11.27 -11.64 -21.10
C GLY A 693 -11.38 -10.57 -22.18
N SER A 694 -12.58 -10.35 -22.75
CA SER A 694 -12.78 -9.32 -23.76
C SER A 694 -12.54 -7.91 -23.22
N TYR A 695 -12.09 -7.01 -24.08
CA TYR A 695 -11.86 -5.61 -23.73
C TYR A 695 -13.15 -4.80 -23.73
N LEU A 696 -13.12 -3.66 -23.03
CA LEU A 696 -14.16 -2.65 -23.08
C LEU A 696 -14.39 -2.16 -24.52
N PRO A 697 -15.62 -1.79 -24.91
CA PRO A 697 -15.92 -1.32 -26.25
C PRO A 697 -15.01 -0.15 -26.67
N GLY A 698 -14.30 -0.31 -27.79
CA GLY A 698 -13.38 0.71 -28.32
C GLY A 698 -11.90 0.53 -27.91
N TYR A 699 -11.58 -0.51 -27.13
CA TYR A 699 -10.19 -0.84 -26.77
C TYR A 699 -9.82 -2.22 -27.32
N ASP A 700 -8.58 -2.37 -27.78
CA ASP A 700 -8.02 -3.60 -28.34
C ASP A 700 -6.81 -4.11 -27.54
N GLY A 701 -6.57 -3.53 -26.35
CA GLY A 701 -5.42 -3.84 -25.49
C GLY A 701 -4.14 -3.09 -25.88
N THR A 702 -4.11 -2.39 -27.02
CA THR A 702 -2.95 -1.60 -27.44
C THR A 702 -3.07 -0.14 -26.99
N VAL A 703 -1.91 0.52 -26.79
CA VAL A 703 -1.88 1.95 -26.45
C VAL A 703 -1.87 2.77 -27.73
N ASP A 704 -2.98 3.43 -28.04
CA ASP A 704 -3.00 4.46 -29.08
C ASP A 704 -2.28 5.73 -28.58
N TRP A 705 -1.05 5.92 -29.05
CA TRP A 705 -0.23 7.08 -28.73
C TRP A 705 -0.86 8.42 -29.16
N GLY A 706 -1.69 8.42 -30.21
CA GLY A 706 -2.40 9.60 -30.69
C GLY A 706 -3.50 10.05 -29.73
N ALA A 707 -4.37 9.12 -29.34
CA ALA A 707 -5.41 9.35 -28.33
C ALA A 707 -4.81 9.76 -26.99
N LEU A 708 -3.77 9.05 -26.53
CA LEU A 708 -3.07 9.36 -25.28
C LEU A 708 -2.47 10.77 -25.29
N ALA A 709 -1.82 11.20 -26.39
CA ALA A 709 -1.23 12.53 -26.50
C ALA A 709 -2.30 13.64 -26.37
N LEU A 710 -3.48 13.43 -26.96
CA LEU A 710 -4.61 14.35 -26.84
C LEU A 710 -5.15 14.40 -25.41
N VAL A 711 -5.31 13.25 -24.75
CA VAL A 711 -5.75 13.20 -23.35
C VAL A 711 -4.73 13.87 -22.42
N LEU A 712 -3.42 13.68 -22.64
CA LEU A 712 -2.37 14.35 -21.89
C LEU A 712 -2.38 15.88 -22.09
N ALA A 713 -2.58 16.35 -23.32
CA ALA A 713 -2.72 17.78 -23.60
C ALA A 713 -3.92 18.40 -22.87
N ARG A 714 -5.07 17.69 -22.87
CA ARG A 714 -6.28 18.08 -22.14
C ARG A 714 -6.05 18.10 -20.63
N LEU A 715 -5.39 17.07 -20.10
CA LEU A 715 -5.02 16.98 -18.68
C LEU A 715 -4.12 18.15 -18.27
N LEU A 716 -3.08 18.45 -19.04
CA LEU A 716 -2.18 19.59 -18.78
C LEU A 716 -2.95 20.92 -18.72
N LEU A 717 -3.84 21.17 -19.68
CA LEU A 717 -4.67 22.37 -19.70
C LEU A 717 -5.59 22.41 -18.46
N ALA A 718 -6.27 21.31 -18.16
CA ALA A 718 -7.15 21.20 -17.00
C ALA A 718 -6.41 21.46 -15.67
N LEU A 719 -5.20 20.93 -15.52
CA LEU A 719 -4.37 21.16 -14.33
C LEU A 719 -3.97 22.63 -14.16
N VAL A 720 -3.63 23.33 -15.26
CA VAL A 720 -3.31 24.76 -15.23
C VAL A 720 -4.54 25.60 -14.87
N LEU A 721 -5.70 25.31 -15.46
CA LEU A 721 -6.97 25.98 -15.16
C LEU A 721 -7.36 25.75 -13.69
N LEU A 722 -7.24 24.53 -13.20
CA LEU A 722 -7.55 24.14 -11.83
C LEU A 722 -6.61 24.81 -10.82
N ALA A 723 -5.29 24.74 -11.02
CA ALA A 723 -4.31 25.33 -10.10
C ALA A 723 -4.42 26.86 -10.02
N SER A 724 -4.66 27.53 -11.15
CA SER A 724 -4.88 28.98 -11.18
C SER A 724 -6.21 29.38 -10.55
N ALA A 725 -7.27 28.59 -10.73
CA ALA A 725 -8.55 28.82 -10.06
C ALA A 725 -8.44 28.68 -8.53
N LEU A 726 -7.79 27.64 -8.02
CA LEU A 726 -7.68 27.38 -6.58
C LEU A 726 -6.84 28.41 -5.84
N SER A 727 -5.78 28.91 -6.48
CA SER A 727 -4.96 30.01 -5.94
C SER A 727 -5.64 31.38 -6.04
N ARG A 728 -6.71 31.48 -6.85
CA ARG A 728 -7.41 32.72 -7.25
C ARG A 728 -6.47 33.75 -7.89
N PHE A 729 -5.38 33.29 -8.47
CA PHE A 729 -4.33 34.14 -8.97
C PHE A 729 -3.63 33.48 -10.16
N ASP A 730 -3.36 34.26 -11.20
CA ASP A 730 -2.61 33.79 -12.37
C ASP A 730 -1.36 34.66 -12.56
N ARG A 731 -1.52 35.77 -13.30
CA ARG A 731 -0.58 36.91 -13.31
C ARG A 731 -1.16 38.11 -12.57
N THR A 732 -2.48 38.21 -12.57
CA THR A 732 -3.27 39.17 -11.81
C THR A 732 -4.27 38.41 -10.94
N SER A 733 -4.86 39.08 -9.95
CA SER A 733 -5.98 38.53 -9.19
C SER A 733 -7.14 38.18 -10.12
N LEU A 734 -7.70 36.98 -9.97
CA LEU A 734 -8.85 36.55 -10.77
C LEU A 734 -10.14 37.15 -10.20
N ALA A 735 -11.03 37.59 -11.10
CA ALA A 735 -12.40 37.94 -10.73
C ALA A 735 -13.17 36.69 -10.30
N THR A 736 -14.20 36.85 -9.47
CA THR A 736 -15.02 35.72 -8.96
C THR A 736 -15.68 34.92 -10.09
N TRP A 737 -16.03 35.58 -11.20
CA TRP A 737 -16.58 34.90 -12.38
C TRP A 737 -15.52 34.07 -13.13
N ASP A 738 -14.32 34.61 -13.33
CA ASP A 738 -13.20 33.89 -13.97
C ASP A 738 -12.81 32.63 -13.19
N TRP A 739 -12.91 32.69 -11.87
CA TRP A 739 -12.68 31.53 -11.00
C TRP A 739 -13.66 30.39 -11.30
N GLY A 740 -14.97 30.67 -11.34
CA GLY A 740 -15.99 29.66 -11.64
C GLY A 740 -15.87 29.12 -13.07
N LEU A 741 -15.59 30.00 -14.03
CA LEU A 741 -15.42 29.63 -15.44
C LEU A 741 -14.21 28.70 -15.67
N ARG A 742 -13.06 28.97 -15.02
CA ARG A 742 -11.88 28.09 -15.11
C ARG A 742 -12.13 26.71 -14.50
N LEU A 743 -12.88 26.62 -13.40
CA LEU A 743 -13.29 25.33 -12.82
C LEU A 743 -14.23 24.56 -13.75
N ALA A 744 -15.23 25.23 -14.33
CA ALA A 744 -16.15 24.62 -15.29
C ALA A 744 -15.42 24.12 -16.54
N LEU A 745 -14.49 24.93 -17.08
CA LEU A 745 -13.67 24.52 -18.23
C LEU A 745 -12.73 23.37 -17.89
N ALA A 746 -12.11 23.35 -16.71
CA ALA A 746 -11.29 22.21 -16.29
C ALA A 746 -12.09 20.90 -16.28
N LEU A 747 -13.36 20.95 -15.87
CA LEU A 747 -14.27 19.79 -15.92
C LEU A 747 -14.66 19.42 -17.36
N PHE A 748 -15.09 20.39 -18.17
CA PHE A 748 -15.55 20.13 -19.54
C PHE A 748 -14.43 19.68 -20.49
N VAL A 749 -13.21 20.20 -20.30
CA VAL A 749 -12.02 19.75 -21.05
C VAL A 749 -11.78 18.25 -20.84
N MET A 750 -12.12 17.70 -19.68
CA MET A 750 -11.96 16.28 -19.36
C MET A 750 -13.18 15.40 -19.69
N SER A 751 -14.23 15.97 -20.28
CA SER A 751 -15.41 15.20 -20.66
C SER A 751 -15.13 14.20 -21.80
N GLY A 752 -15.74 13.01 -21.75
CA GLY A 752 -15.56 11.98 -22.79
C GLY A 752 -16.18 12.36 -24.15
N ASN A 753 -17.12 13.31 -24.19
CA ASN A 753 -17.83 13.68 -25.41
C ASN A 753 -17.02 14.64 -26.30
N PRO A 754 -16.68 14.26 -27.56
CA PRO A 754 -15.98 15.12 -28.52
C PRO A 754 -16.60 16.49 -28.76
N ALA A 755 -17.93 16.56 -28.75
CA ALA A 755 -18.66 17.81 -28.94
C ALA A 755 -18.48 18.79 -27.77
N VAL A 756 -18.10 18.30 -26.59
CA VAL A 756 -17.93 19.13 -25.38
C VAL A 756 -16.46 19.43 -25.13
N HIS A 757 -15.57 18.43 -25.21
CA HIS A 757 -14.17 18.67 -24.87
C HIS A 757 -13.42 19.51 -25.90
N GLY A 758 -13.75 19.42 -27.19
CA GLY A 758 -13.09 20.21 -28.24
C GLY A 758 -13.29 21.72 -28.05
N PRO A 759 -14.55 22.21 -28.00
CA PRO A 759 -14.83 23.62 -27.72
C PRO A 759 -14.29 24.08 -26.36
N ALA A 760 -14.39 23.24 -25.31
CA ALA A 760 -13.88 23.57 -23.99
C ALA A 760 -12.35 23.74 -23.98
N PHE A 761 -11.62 22.92 -24.73
CA PHE A 761 -10.17 23.04 -24.89
C PHE A 761 -9.79 24.38 -25.53
N LEU A 762 -10.43 24.73 -26.66
CA LEU A 762 -10.20 26.00 -27.34
C LEU A 762 -10.55 27.20 -26.44
N ALA A 763 -11.68 27.15 -25.74
CA ALA A 763 -12.09 28.19 -24.79
C ALA A 763 -11.11 28.32 -23.61
N GLY A 764 -10.60 27.21 -23.08
CA GLY A 764 -9.59 27.20 -22.02
C GLY A 764 -8.28 27.86 -22.46
N VAL A 765 -7.79 27.52 -23.65
CA VAL A 765 -6.59 28.16 -24.23
C VAL A 765 -6.85 29.66 -24.47
N ALA A 766 -8.00 30.03 -25.01
CA ALA A 766 -8.37 31.41 -25.28
C ALA A 766 -8.40 32.27 -24.00
N ILE A 767 -8.96 31.77 -22.89
CA ILE A 767 -8.99 32.49 -21.61
C ILE A 767 -7.59 32.69 -21.03
N LEU A 768 -6.74 31.66 -21.09
CA LEU A 768 -5.35 31.77 -20.63
C LEU A 768 -4.56 32.77 -21.49
N ALA A 769 -4.77 32.76 -22.81
CA ALA A 769 -4.19 33.74 -23.72
C ALA A 769 -4.68 35.17 -23.41
N TRP A 770 -5.99 35.35 -23.24
CA TRP A 770 -6.61 36.64 -22.90
C TRP A 770 -6.02 37.22 -21.62
N HIS A 771 -5.93 36.43 -20.55
CA HIS A 771 -5.31 36.86 -19.29
C HIS A 771 -3.83 37.17 -19.45
N ARG A 772 -3.11 36.43 -20.30
CA ARG A 772 -1.69 36.67 -20.57
C ARG A 772 -1.45 37.98 -21.33
N PHE A 773 -2.30 38.32 -22.29
CA PHE A 773 -2.20 39.56 -23.06
C PHE A 773 -2.73 40.77 -22.28
N GLY A 774 -3.84 40.63 -21.54
CA GLY A 774 -4.38 41.69 -20.68
C GLY A 774 -3.42 42.12 -19.56
N ALA A 775 -2.65 41.18 -19.00
CA ALA A 775 -1.63 41.49 -17.99
C ALA A 775 -0.44 42.31 -18.57
N ARG A 776 -0.05 42.07 -19.83
CA ARG A 776 1.01 42.85 -20.50
C ARG A 776 0.57 44.30 -20.76
N GLY A 777 -0.71 44.53 -21.06
CA GLY A 777 -1.26 45.88 -21.27
C GLY A 777 -1.26 46.74 -20.01
N ARG A 778 -1.49 46.14 -18.82
CA ARG A 778 -1.47 46.87 -17.54
C ARG A 778 -0.06 47.17 -17.01
N SER A 779 0.91 46.28 -17.26
CA SER A 779 2.32 46.54 -16.90
C SER A 779 2.97 47.60 -17.78
N ALA A 780 2.50 47.80 -19.02
CA ALA A 780 3.01 48.83 -19.92
C ALA A 780 2.49 50.25 -19.59
N GLY A 781 1.42 50.38 -18.81
CA GLY A 781 0.87 51.67 -18.36
C GLY A 781 1.36 52.15 -16.99
N THR A 782 2.30 51.43 -16.36
CA THR A 782 2.85 51.73 -15.03
C THR A 782 4.38 51.71 -15.00
N ALA A 783 5.02 51.77 -16.17
CA ALA A 783 6.46 51.94 -16.32
C ALA A 783 6.83 53.41 -16.54
#